data_AF-A0AAU1AJC9-F1
#
_entry.id   AF-A0AAU1AJC9-F1
#
_cell.length_a   1.000
_cell.length_b   1.000
_cell.length_c   1.000
_cell.angle_alpha   90.00
_cell.angle_beta   90.00
_cell.angle_gamma   90.00
#
_symmetry.space_group_name_H-M   'P 1'
#
loop_
_entity.id
_entity.type
_entity.pdbx_description
1 polymer ?
#
loop_
_entity_poly.entity_id
_entity_poly.type
_entity_poly.pdbx_seq_one_letter_code
_entity_poly.pdbx_strand_id
1 'polypeptide(L)'
;MGDERAAVRERAEAVLRRLAGEHARLREDQWRAIEALVVDRRRVLCVQRTGWGKSAVYFVATALLRDSGQGDQAGPTVIVSPLLALMRNQVEAAARAGIQARTINSANLDEWDEITAEIQAGAVDVLLISPERLNNPDFRDGVLPKLAATTGLLVVDEAHCVSDWGHDFRPDYRRLRTFLANLPERTPVLATTATANARVTQDVAEQLGDALVLRGTLDRESLRLGVLDLPSPAHRLAWLADHLDELPGSGIVYTLTVAAAGETAEFLRSRGYPVASYSGQSDDADRRAAEQDLLDNKIKALVATSALGMGFDKPDLGFVVHLGAPPSPIAYYQQVGRAGRAVEHAEVLLLPGVEDAAIWRYFASLAFPPEEQVRAVLAALHTDRPLSTQALEPLVDLRRARLELMLKVLDVDGAVRRVRGGWLATGEPWVYDEARLRRVAEARHVEQQAMREYATTSDCRMRYLRERLDDTAATDCGRCDRCAEPLFAADVSTAALAAAQTFLGRPGVEIAPKKLWPTGLDGVGVPLKGRIAPAEQALPGRAVGRLSDLGWGGRLRALVGPETPDQPVPDDVAGAVVEVLKAWAHGDDPWPRRPVGVVAVGSRRRPRLVGSLAERIAAVGRLPLLGAVTPTGPDGPGGPRGNSAQRVRALHDAFTVPADLADALAALEGPVLLVDDLVDSGWTMTMVTRALRRAGAPDVLPLALAVAG
;
A
#
# COMPACT_ATOMS: atom_id res chain seq x y z
N MET A 1 -39.52 -18.83 -24.93
CA MET A 1 -38.39 -18.59 -23.99
C MET A 1 -37.13 -19.37 -24.36
N GLY A 2 -37.17 -20.67 -24.64
CA GLY A 2 -35.96 -21.43 -24.99
C GLY A 2 -35.24 -20.95 -26.26
N ASP A 3 -36.00 -20.68 -27.33
CA ASP A 3 -35.45 -20.22 -28.62
C ASP A 3 -34.81 -18.82 -28.54
N GLU A 4 -35.42 -17.91 -27.78
CA GLU A 4 -34.92 -16.55 -27.55
C GLU A 4 -33.60 -16.58 -26.75
N ARG A 5 -33.51 -17.42 -25.72
CA ARG A 5 -32.27 -17.61 -24.93
C ARG A 5 -31.14 -18.20 -25.80
N ALA A 6 -31.45 -19.14 -26.69
CA ALA A 6 -30.48 -19.70 -27.62
C ALA A 6 -29.93 -18.65 -28.60
N ALA A 7 -30.80 -17.80 -29.16
CA ALA A 7 -30.38 -16.70 -30.03
C ALA A 7 -29.49 -15.66 -29.31
N VAL A 8 -29.83 -15.32 -28.06
CA VAL A 8 -28.98 -14.42 -27.24
C VAL A 8 -27.62 -15.06 -26.95
N ARG A 9 -27.56 -16.38 -26.70
CA ARG A 9 -26.31 -17.11 -26.48
C ARG A 9 -25.41 -17.10 -27.71
N GLU A 10 -25.97 -17.30 -28.90
CA GLU A 10 -25.20 -17.24 -30.15
C GLU A 10 -24.58 -15.86 -30.37
N ARG A 11 -25.35 -14.80 -30.14
CA ARG A 11 -24.83 -13.42 -30.17
C ARG A 11 -23.75 -13.19 -29.11
N ALA A 12 -23.93 -13.71 -27.90
CA ALA A 12 -22.94 -13.63 -26.82
C ALA A 12 -21.61 -14.27 -27.24
N GLU A 13 -21.65 -15.44 -27.88
CA GLU A 13 -20.46 -16.10 -28.41
C GLU A 13 -19.78 -15.29 -29.52
N ALA A 14 -20.56 -14.65 -30.41
CA ALA A 14 -20.00 -13.81 -31.47
C ALA A 14 -19.23 -12.61 -30.89
N VAL A 15 -19.76 -11.96 -29.84
CA VAL A 15 -19.06 -10.87 -29.13
C VAL A 15 -17.79 -11.41 -28.45
N LEU A 16 -17.89 -12.57 -27.77
CA LEU A 16 -16.75 -13.19 -27.10
C LEU A 16 -15.61 -13.50 -28.09
N ARG A 17 -15.91 -13.97 -29.29
CA ARG A 17 -14.90 -14.26 -30.32
C ARG A 17 -14.18 -13.00 -30.79
N ARG A 18 -14.86 -11.85 -30.87
CA ARG A 18 -14.20 -10.55 -31.14
C ARG A 18 -13.26 -10.15 -30.00
N LEU A 19 -13.68 -10.38 -28.76
CA LEU A 19 -12.90 -10.01 -27.56
C LEU A 19 -11.67 -10.90 -27.34
N ALA A 20 -11.81 -12.21 -27.52
CA ALA A 20 -10.85 -13.22 -27.05
C ALA A 20 -10.30 -14.15 -28.16
N GLY A 21 -10.68 -13.92 -29.43
CA GLY A 21 -10.24 -14.67 -30.59
C GLY A 21 -11.26 -15.68 -31.12
N GLU A 22 -11.09 -16.10 -32.37
CA GLU A 22 -12.08 -16.91 -33.12
C GLU A 22 -12.42 -18.25 -32.48
N HIS A 23 -11.49 -18.83 -31.72
CA HIS A 23 -11.66 -20.11 -31.03
C HIS A 23 -12.29 -19.99 -29.64
N ALA A 24 -12.58 -18.77 -29.17
CA ALA A 24 -13.15 -18.56 -27.85
C ALA A 24 -14.56 -19.19 -27.77
N ARG A 25 -14.79 -19.95 -26.69
CA ARG A 25 -16.07 -20.58 -26.37
C ARG A 25 -16.59 -20.05 -25.05
N LEU A 26 -17.87 -19.73 -25.00
CA LEU A 26 -18.52 -19.27 -23.79
C LEU A 26 -18.74 -20.46 -22.85
N ARG A 27 -18.22 -20.37 -21.63
CA ARG A 27 -18.45 -21.41 -20.61
C ARG A 27 -19.88 -21.32 -20.07
N GLU A 28 -20.41 -22.44 -19.59
CA GLU A 28 -21.79 -22.50 -19.04
C GLU A 28 -21.99 -21.55 -17.85
N ASP A 29 -21.00 -21.45 -16.97
CA ASP A 29 -21.07 -20.54 -15.82
C ASP A 29 -20.97 -19.05 -16.22
N GLN A 30 -20.23 -18.73 -17.29
CA GLN A 30 -20.22 -17.40 -17.89
C GLN A 30 -21.58 -17.09 -18.54
N TRP A 31 -22.16 -18.05 -19.25
CA TRP A 31 -23.48 -17.91 -19.86
C TRP A 31 -24.55 -17.66 -18.80
N ARG A 32 -24.57 -18.43 -17.70
CA ARG A 32 -25.53 -18.22 -16.59
C ARG A 32 -25.47 -16.81 -16.02
N ALA A 33 -24.28 -16.20 -15.94
CA ALA A 33 -24.13 -14.81 -15.52
C ALA A 33 -24.68 -13.83 -16.57
N ILE A 34 -24.32 -14.01 -17.84
CA ILE A 34 -24.81 -13.16 -18.95
C ILE A 34 -26.33 -13.26 -19.10
N GLU A 35 -26.88 -14.46 -19.04
CA GLU A 35 -28.31 -14.73 -19.13
C GLU A 35 -29.08 -14.02 -18.01
N ALA A 36 -28.61 -14.14 -16.76
CA ALA A 36 -29.22 -13.46 -15.63
C ALA A 36 -29.20 -11.93 -15.79
N LEU A 37 -28.13 -11.36 -16.35
CA LEU A 37 -28.00 -9.92 -16.56
C LEU A 37 -28.83 -9.40 -17.74
N VAL A 38 -28.76 -10.09 -18.88
CA VAL A 38 -29.29 -9.60 -20.16
C VAL A 38 -30.76 -9.99 -20.36
N VAL A 39 -31.09 -11.24 -20.06
CA VAL A 39 -32.44 -11.80 -20.27
C VAL A 39 -33.31 -11.51 -19.04
N ASP A 40 -32.84 -11.91 -17.86
CA ASP A 40 -33.64 -11.83 -16.63
C ASP A 40 -33.56 -10.46 -15.94
N ARG A 41 -32.62 -9.59 -16.37
CA ARG A 41 -32.38 -8.25 -15.79
C ARG A 41 -32.13 -8.27 -14.28
N ARG A 42 -31.44 -9.32 -13.80
CA ARG A 42 -31.15 -9.53 -12.38
C ARG A 42 -29.93 -8.75 -11.91
N ARG A 43 -29.85 -8.60 -10.60
CA ARG A 43 -28.61 -8.27 -9.90
C ARG A 43 -27.83 -9.57 -9.64
N VAL A 44 -26.53 -9.58 -9.92
CA VAL A 44 -25.68 -10.77 -9.86
C VAL A 44 -24.41 -10.44 -9.06
N LEU A 45 -24.10 -11.28 -8.08
CA LEU A 45 -22.79 -11.32 -7.42
C LEU A 45 -22.01 -12.52 -7.96
N CYS A 46 -20.99 -12.26 -8.77
CA CYS A 46 -20.15 -13.24 -9.42
C CYS A 46 -18.82 -13.41 -8.65
N VAL A 47 -18.71 -14.50 -7.88
CA VAL A 47 -17.52 -14.87 -7.12
C VAL A 47 -16.79 -15.97 -7.88
N GLN A 48 -15.73 -15.60 -8.59
CA GLN A 48 -15.02 -16.50 -9.51
C GLN A 48 -13.52 -16.27 -9.47
N ARG A 49 -12.73 -17.34 -9.59
CA ARG A 49 -11.25 -17.29 -9.55
C ARG A 49 -10.63 -16.23 -10.47
N THR A 50 -9.42 -15.78 -10.14
CA THR A 50 -8.59 -14.96 -11.04
C THR A 50 -8.35 -15.72 -12.35
N GLY A 51 -8.33 -14.99 -13.48
CA GLY A 51 -8.23 -15.60 -14.82
C GLY A 51 -9.52 -16.22 -15.39
N TRP A 52 -10.63 -16.27 -14.63
CA TRP A 52 -11.92 -16.77 -15.14
C TRP A 52 -12.58 -15.86 -16.22
N GLY A 53 -11.99 -14.72 -16.58
CA GLY A 53 -12.60 -13.84 -17.60
C GLY A 53 -13.89 -13.17 -17.12
N LYS A 54 -13.90 -12.66 -15.88
CA LYS A 54 -15.01 -11.85 -15.34
C LYS A 54 -15.28 -10.61 -16.20
N SER A 55 -14.23 -10.05 -16.81
CA SER A 55 -14.34 -8.93 -17.74
C SER A 55 -15.06 -9.25 -19.03
N ALA A 56 -14.88 -10.47 -19.55
CA ALA A 56 -15.62 -10.91 -20.72
C ALA A 56 -17.13 -10.93 -20.46
N VAL A 57 -17.58 -11.29 -19.24
CA VAL A 57 -19.01 -11.30 -18.89
C VAL A 57 -19.63 -9.91 -19.02
N TYR A 58 -19.03 -8.88 -18.41
CA TYR A 58 -19.63 -7.55 -18.50
C TYR A 58 -19.49 -6.92 -19.89
N PHE A 59 -18.41 -7.16 -20.64
CA PHE A 59 -18.31 -6.61 -22.00
C PHE A 59 -19.29 -7.27 -22.97
N VAL A 60 -19.48 -8.58 -22.86
CA VAL A 60 -20.50 -9.29 -23.64
C VAL A 60 -21.90 -8.84 -23.25
N ALA A 61 -22.20 -8.73 -21.95
CA ALA A 61 -23.47 -8.19 -21.50
C ALA A 61 -23.71 -6.77 -21.99
N THR A 62 -22.69 -5.90 -21.96
CA THR A 62 -22.75 -4.53 -22.47
C THR A 62 -23.16 -4.50 -23.93
N ALA A 63 -22.44 -5.24 -24.79
CA ALA A 63 -22.72 -5.29 -26.22
C ALA A 63 -24.15 -5.77 -26.50
N LEU A 64 -24.60 -6.84 -25.83
CA LEU A 64 -25.95 -7.38 -26.01
C LEU A 64 -27.05 -6.40 -25.59
N LEU A 65 -26.84 -5.70 -24.47
CA LEU A 65 -27.79 -4.70 -23.95
C LEU A 65 -27.87 -3.48 -24.86
N ARG A 66 -26.73 -3.01 -25.38
CA ARG A 66 -26.64 -1.88 -26.32
C ARG A 66 -27.27 -2.19 -27.68
N ASP A 67 -27.05 -3.41 -28.19
CA ASP A 67 -27.63 -3.88 -29.46
C ASP A 67 -29.14 -4.16 -29.40
N SER A 68 -29.74 -4.28 -28.21
CA SER A 68 -31.12 -4.76 -28.06
C SER A 68 -32.21 -3.80 -28.57
N GLY A 69 -31.86 -2.65 -29.13
CA GLY A 69 -32.76 -1.80 -29.93
C GLY A 69 -33.93 -1.18 -29.17
N GLN A 70 -33.94 -1.25 -27.83
CA GLN A 70 -34.91 -0.55 -26.98
C GLN A 70 -34.51 0.93 -26.92
N GLY A 71 -34.95 1.67 -27.93
CA GLY A 71 -34.77 3.12 -28.07
C GLY A 71 -35.03 3.85 -26.76
N ASP A 72 -34.18 4.85 -26.49
CA ASP A 72 -34.17 5.73 -25.31
C ASP A 72 -33.85 5.09 -23.94
N GLN A 73 -33.73 3.76 -23.79
CA GLN A 73 -33.44 3.09 -22.50
C GLN A 73 -32.10 2.34 -22.40
N ALA A 74 -31.35 2.18 -23.49
CA ALA A 74 -30.06 1.47 -23.47
C ALA A 74 -28.88 2.44 -23.28
N GLY A 75 -28.81 3.15 -22.15
CA GLY A 75 -27.64 3.99 -21.90
C GLY A 75 -26.40 3.18 -21.49
N PRO A 76 -25.28 3.83 -21.14
CA PRO A 76 -23.98 3.18 -21.04
C PRO A 76 -23.93 2.14 -19.91
N THR A 77 -23.01 1.20 -20.04
CA THR A 77 -22.56 0.41 -18.91
C THR A 77 -21.61 1.25 -18.06
N VAL A 78 -21.91 1.41 -16.78
CA VAL A 78 -21.02 2.11 -15.84
C VAL A 78 -20.23 1.08 -15.05
N ILE A 79 -18.90 1.14 -15.13
CA ILE A 79 -17.99 0.26 -14.40
C ILE A 79 -17.31 1.04 -13.29
N VAL A 80 -17.61 0.70 -12.04
CA VAL A 80 -16.91 1.21 -10.86
C VAL A 80 -15.76 0.26 -10.53
N SER A 81 -14.53 0.74 -10.68
CA SER A 81 -13.30 -0.06 -10.56
C SER A 81 -12.22 0.68 -9.77
N PRO A 82 -11.51 0.02 -8.84
CA PRO A 82 -10.73 0.71 -7.81
C PRO A 82 -9.39 1.28 -8.29
N LEU A 83 -8.91 0.92 -9.49
CA LEU A 83 -7.54 1.18 -9.92
C LEU A 83 -7.46 1.72 -11.34
N LEU A 84 -6.80 2.88 -11.49
CA LEU A 84 -6.59 3.52 -12.78
C LEU A 84 -5.84 2.63 -13.79
N ALA A 85 -4.86 1.85 -13.30
CA ALA A 85 -4.13 0.90 -14.15
C ALA A 85 -5.05 -0.19 -14.72
N LEU A 86 -5.99 -0.69 -13.91
CA LEU A 86 -7.00 -1.65 -14.36
C LEU A 86 -7.94 -1.03 -15.39
N MET A 87 -8.35 0.22 -15.19
CA MET A 87 -9.24 0.93 -16.12
C MET A 87 -8.61 1.07 -17.51
N ARG A 88 -7.29 1.35 -17.62
CA ARG A 88 -6.59 1.42 -18.92
C ARG A 88 -6.65 0.09 -19.67
N ASN A 89 -6.31 -1.00 -18.99
CA ASN A 89 -6.35 -2.35 -19.58
C ASN A 89 -7.78 -2.74 -19.99
N GLN A 90 -8.79 -2.29 -19.23
CA GLN A 90 -10.19 -2.49 -19.57
C GLN A 90 -10.62 -1.68 -20.80
N VAL A 91 -10.16 -0.45 -21.00
CA VAL A 91 -10.43 0.36 -22.21
C VAL A 91 -9.85 -0.32 -23.45
N GLU A 92 -8.59 -0.76 -23.40
CA GLU A 92 -7.96 -1.48 -24.51
C GLU A 92 -8.67 -2.80 -24.83
N ALA A 93 -9.10 -3.54 -23.81
CA ALA A 93 -9.89 -4.76 -23.99
C ALA A 93 -11.27 -4.48 -24.60
N ALA A 94 -11.95 -3.42 -24.16
CA ALA A 94 -13.25 -3.00 -24.70
C ALA A 94 -13.13 -2.63 -26.20
N ALA A 95 -12.09 -1.89 -26.56
CA ALA A 95 -11.86 -1.47 -27.95
C ALA A 95 -11.77 -2.66 -28.92
N ARG A 96 -11.12 -3.77 -28.51
CA ARG A 96 -11.05 -5.01 -29.31
C ARG A 96 -12.42 -5.65 -29.56
N ALA A 97 -13.39 -5.45 -28.68
CA ALA A 97 -14.76 -5.93 -28.85
C ALA A 97 -15.63 -4.97 -29.70
N GLY A 98 -15.09 -3.83 -30.14
CA GLY A 98 -15.83 -2.76 -30.82
C GLY A 98 -16.64 -1.89 -29.87
N ILE A 99 -16.33 -1.92 -28.57
CA ILE A 99 -17.03 -1.19 -27.52
C ILE A 99 -16.34 0.16 -27.30
N GLN A 100 -17.09 1.25 -27.39
CA GLN A 100 -16.56 2.59 -27.11
C GLN A 100 -16.52 2.85 -25.60
N ALA A 101 -15.32 2.82 -25.02
CA ALA A 101 -15.09 3.04 -23.60
C ALA A 101 -14.46 4.41 -23.32
N ARG A 102 -15.04 5.18 -22.38
CA ARG A 102 -14.45 6.40 -21.82
C ARG A 102 -14.15 6.22 -20.33
N THR A 103 -13.27 7.06 -19.80
CA THR A 103 -12.98 7.10 -18.36
C THR A 103 -13.25 8.48 -17.79
N ILE A 104 -13.76 8.56 -16.57
CA ILE A 104 -13.83 9.82 -15.81
C ILE A 104 -13.00 9.65 -14.54
N ASN A 105 -11.90 10.39 -14.45
CA ASN A 105 -11.00 10.35 -13.30
C ASN A 105 -10.38 11.74 -13.04
N SER A 106 -9.41 11.83 -12.11
CA SER A 106 -8.78 13.11 -11.73
C SER A 106 -7.82 13.66 -12.76
N ALA A 107 -7.36 12.83 -13.70
CA ALA A 107 -6.36 13.20 -14.68
C ALA A 107 -6.96 13.84 -15.94
N ASN A 108 -8.28 13.79 -16.15
CA ASN A 108 -8.94 14.28 -17.37
C ASN A 108 -10.13 15.22 -17.09
N LEU A 109 -10.01 16.09 -16.09
CA LEU A 109 -11.07 17.02 -15.67
C LEU A 109 -11.60 17.90 -16.82
N ASP A 110 -10.72 18.33 -17.72
CA ASP A 110 -11.06 19.23 -18.82
C ASP A 110 -11.89 18.56 -19.92
N GLU A 111 -11.92 17.22 -19.96
CA GLU A 111 -12.68 16.42 -20.94
C GLU A 111 -14.10 16.06 -20.46
N TRP A 112 -14.46 16.41 -19.21
CA TRP A 112 -15.69 15.90 -18.60
C TRP A 112 -16.97 16.36 -19.29
N ASP A 113 -17.02 17.62 -19.70
CA ASP A 113 -18.20 18.16 -20.39
C ASP A 113 -18.38 17.49 -21.77
N GLU A 114 -17.28 17.22 -22.48
CA GLU A 114 -17.27 16.46 -23.72
C GLU A 114 -17.75 15.02 -23.50
N ILE A 115 -17.17 14.30 -22.55
CA ILE A 115 -17.57 12.92 -22.22
C ILE A 115 -19.05 12.87 -21.82
N THR A 116 -19.52 13.85 -21.05
CA THR A 116 -20.94 13.94 -20.65
C THR A 116 -21.85 14.16 -21.86
N ALA A 117 -21.45 15.02 -22.79
CA ALA A 117 -22.19 15.24 -24.03
C ALA A 117 -22.24 13.98 -24.91
N GLU A 118 -21.15 13.22 -25.00
CA GLU A 118 -21.11 11.94 -25.73
C GLU A 118 -21.99 10.87 -25.09
N ILE A 119 -22.02 10.79 -23.76
CA ILE A 119 -22.94 9.90 -23.03
C ILE A 119 -24.38 10.25 -23.36
N GLN A 120 -24.74 11.55 -23.35
CA GLN A 120 -26.07 12.02 -23.70
C GLN A 120 -26.42 11.76 -25.17
N ALA A 121 -25.44 11.86 -26.07
CA ALA A 121 -25.59 11.51 -27.48
C ALA A 121 -25.65 9.99 -27.73
N GLY A 122 -25.43 9.17 -26.70
CA GLY A 122 -25.43 7.71 -26.82
C GLY A 122 -24.20 7.13 -27.51
N ALA A 123 -23.12 7.89 -27.67
CA ALA A 123 -21.88 7.44 -28.31
C ALA A 123 -21.01 6.55 -27.40
N VAL A 124 -21.18 6.65 -26.08
CA VAL A 124 -20.40 5.89 -25.09
C VAL A 124 -21.13 4.59 -24.74
N ASP A 125 -20.47 3.44 -24.92
CA ASP A 125 -20.99 2.13 -24.52
C ASP A 125 -20.59 1.77 -23.09
N VAL A 126 -19.37 2.15 -22.69
CA VAL A 126 -18.81 1.88 -21.36
C VAL A 126 -18.21 3.16 -20.77
N LEU A 127 -18.60 3.47 -19.53
CA LEU A 127 -17.97 4.52 -18.74
C LEU A 127 -17.30 3.89 -17.51
N LEU A 128 -15.98 4.02 -17.43
CA LEU A 128 -15.22 3.59 -16.25
C LEU A 128 -15.04 4.75 -15.28
N ILE A 129 -15.32 4.50 -14.00
CA ILE A 129 -15.26 5.50 -12.92
C ILE A 129 -14.50 4.93 -11.73
N SER A 130 -13.63 5.74 -11.12
CA SER A 130 -13.01 5.37 -9.85
C SER A 130 -13.96 5.63 -8.66
N PRO A 131 -13.95 4.79 -7.61
CA PRO A 131 -14.81 4.96 -6.43
C PRO A 131 -14.65 6.34 -5.78
N GLU A 132 -13.43 6.85 -5.71
CA GLU A 132 -13.11 8.16 -5.11
C GLU A 132 -13.82 9.30 -5.84
N ARG A 133 -14.13 9.12 -7.14
CA ARG A 133 -14.89 10.10 -7.93
C ARG A 133 -16.34 10.23 -7.47
N LEU A 134 -16.94 9.14 -6.98
CA LEU A 134 -18.29 9.15 -6.40
C LEU A 134 -18.39 10.06 -5.17
N ASN A 135 -17.25 10.43 -4.58
CA ASN A 135 -17.17 11.34 -3.43
C ASN A 135 -16.82 12.80 -3.80
N ASN A 136 -16.50 13.09 -5.06
CA ASN A 136 -16.27 14.45 -5.50
C ASN A 136 -17.61 15.23 -5.50
N PRO A 137 -17.74 16.38 -4.81
CA PRO A 137 -19.01 17.09 -4.69
C PRO A 137 -19.63 17.49 -6.03
N ASP A 138 -18.84 18.02 -6.96
CA ASP A 138 -19.33 18.49 -8.25
C ASP A 138 -19.83 17.31 -9.10
N PHE A 139 -19.08 16.20 -9.10
CA PHE A 139 -19.50 14.97 -9.78
C PHE A 139 -20.75 14.35 -9.14
N ARG A 140 -20.75 14.21 -7.81
CA ARG A 140 -21.83 13.60 -7.03
C ARG A 140 -23.15 14.35 -7.18
N ASP A 141 -23.10 15.68 -7.15
CA ASP A 141 -24.31 16.51 -7.11
C ASP A 141 -24.77 16.91 -8.53
N GLY A 142 -23.85 17.01 -9.50
CA GLY A 142 -24.17 17.46 -10.86
C GLY A 142 -24.24 16.38 -11.95
N VAL A 143 -23.40 15.33 -11.86
CA VAL A 143 -23.21 14.33 -12.91
C VAL A 143 -23.84 12.98 -12.55
N LEU A 144 -23.59 12.51 -11.32
CA LEU A 144 -24.02 11.18 -10.86
C LEU A 144 -25.53 10.92 -10.99
N PRO A 145 -26.45 11.86 -10.66
CA PRO A 145 -27.88 11.62 -10.81
C PRO A 145 -28.29 11.40 -12.27
N LYS A 146 -27.71 12.19 -13.20
CA LYS A 146 -27.97 12.06 -14.64
C LYS A 146 -27.43 10.74 -15.17
N LEU A 147 -26.19 10.41 -14.78
CA LEU A 147 -25.56 9.16 -15.16
C LEU A 147 -26.39 7.95 -14.68
N ALA A 148 -26.82 7.96 -13.42
CA ALA A 148 -27.61 6.89 -12.84
C ALA A 148 -28.93 6.67 -13.57
N ALA A 149 -29.65 7.75 -13.90
CA ALA A 149 -30.89 7.68 -14.66
C ALA A 149 -30.71 7.06 -16.06
N THR A 150 -29.53 7.24 -16.67
CA THR A 150 -29.21 6.69 -18.00
C THR A 150 -28.49 5.35 -17.96
N THR A 151 -28.14 4.79 -16.80
CA THR A 151 -27.26 3.61 -16.75
C THR A 151 -27.99 2.35 -17.24
N GLY A 152 -27.47 1.68 -18.27
CA GLY A 152 -28.04 0.46 -18.85
C GLY A 152 -27.59 -0.83 -18.15
N LEU A 153 -26.42 -0.80 -17.52
CA LEU A 153 -25.85 -1.86 -16.68
C LEU A 153 -24.86 -1.21 -15.70
N LEU A 154 -24.97 -1.53 -14.41
CA LEU A 154 -23.95 -1.15 -13.43
C LEU A 154 -23.03 -2.34 -13.16
N VAL A 155 -21.73 -2.14 -13.28
CA VAL A 155 -20.71 -3.12 -12.90
C VAL A 155 -19.93 -2.58 -11.71
N VAL A 156 -19.88 -3.35 -10.64
CA VAL A 156 -19.04 -3.10 -9.46
C VAL A 156 -17.91 -4.11 -9.49
N ASP A 157 -16.76 -3.71 -10.02
CA ASP A 157 -15.58 -4.56 -10.07
C ASP A 157 -14.82 -4.54 -8.74
N GLU A 158 -14.19 -5.66 -8.42
CA GLU A 158 -13.55 -5.93 -7.13
C GLU A 158 -14.49 -5.63 -5.94
N ALA A 159 -15.72 -6.15 -6.02
CA ALA A 159 -16.80 -5.87 -5.09
C ALA A 159 -16.49 -6.20 -3.62
N HIS A 160 -15.43 -6.96 -3.33
CA HIS A 160 -14.96 -7.16 -1.96
C HIS A 160 -14.56 -5.82 -1.29
N CYS A 161 -14.16 -4.80 -2.05
CA CYS A 161 -13.83 -3.46 -1.53
C CYS A 161 -15.02 -2.74 -0.86
N VAL A 162 -16.25 -3.17 -1.17
CA VAL A 162 -17.50 -2.64 -0.59
C VAL A 162 -17.66 -3.05 0.88
N SER A 163 -17.14 -4.22 1.24
CA SER A 163 -17.32 -4.82 2.56
C SER A 163 -16.22 -4.39 3.52
N ASP A 164 -16.58 -4.06 4.77
CA ASP A 164 -15.61 -3.83 5.84
C ASP A 164 -14.76 -5.07 6.14
N TRP A 165 -15.28 -6.24 5.78
CA TRP A 165 -14.63 -7.53 5.90
C TRP A 165 -13.73 -7.85 4.70
N GLY A 166 -13.77 -7.02 3.66
CA GLY A 166 -12.87 -7.12 2.53
C GLY A 166 -11.43 -6.80 2.94
N HIS A 167 -10.47 -7.49 2.33
CA HIS A 167 -9.05 -7.27 2.59
C HIS A 167 -8.53 -5.93 2.05
N ASP A 168 -9.26 -5.29 1.12
CA ASP A 168 -9.03 -3.93 0.60
C ASP A 168 -10.30 -3.06 0.72
N PHE A 169 -10.86 -2.94 1.94
CA PHE A 169 -12.02 -2.09 2.18
C PHE A 169 -11.77 -0.62 1.77
N ARG A 170 -12.71 -0.05 1.02
CA ARG A 170 -12.66 1.35 0.56
C ARG A 170 -13.95 2.08 0.94
N PRO A 171 -13.90 3.09 1.82
CA PRO A 171 -15.10 3.82 2.25
C PRO A 171 -15.90 4.41 1.09
N ASP A 172 -15.22 4.86 0.03
CA ASP A 172 -15.87 5.46 -1.14
C ASP A 172 -16.83 4.49 -1.86
N TYR A 173 -16.64 3.17 -1.76
CA TYR A 173 -17.56 2.17 -2.32
C TYR A 173 -18.91 2.12 -1.62
N ARG A 174 -19.03 2.52 -0.35
CA ARG A 174 -20.32 2.51 0.35
C ARG A 174 -21.34 3.47 -0.27
N ARG A 175 -20.86 4.47 -1.02
CA ARG A 175 -21.70 5.40 -1.80
C ARG A 175 -22.35 4.76 -3.02
N LEU A 176 -21.95 3.53 -3.38
CA LEU A 176 -22.69 2.73 -4.36
C LEU A 176 -24.14 2.53 -3.95
N ARG A 177 -24.48 2.51 -2.65
CA ARG A 177 -25.89 2.46 -2.22
C ARG A 177 -26.72 3.62 -2.77
N THR A 178 -26.16 4.83 -2.77
CA THR A 178 -26.82 6.02 -3.35
C THR A 178 -26.95 5.90 -4.86
N PHE A 179 -25.93 5.36 -5.55
CA PHE A 179 -26.01 5.09 -6.98
C PHE A 179 -27.11 4.06 -7.26
N LEU A 180 -27.06 2.90 -6.59
CA LEU A 180 -28.04 1.81 -6.71
C LEU A 180 -29.48 2.26 -6.46
N ALA A 181 -29.69 3.17 -5.49
CA ALA A 181 -31.02 3.72 -5.18
C ALA A 181 -31.57 4.64 -6.28
N ASN A 182 -30.69 5.25 -7.08
CA ASN A 182 -31.05 6.14 -8.18
C ASN A 182 -31.06 5.44 -9.55
N LEU A 183 -30.77 4.13 -9.61
CA LEU A 183 -30.88 3.37 -10.84
C LEU A 183 -32.36 3.13 -11.21
N PRO A 184 -32.69 3.10 -12.51
CA PRO A 184 -33.98 2.61 -12.97
C PRO A 184 -34.25 1.17 -12.45
N GLU A 185 -35.50 0.87 -12.12
CA GLU A 185 -35.92 -0.35 -11.40
C GLU A 185 -35.42 -1.66 -12.04
N ARG A 186 -35.37 -1.72 -13.38
CA ARG A 186 -34.97 -2.90 -14.16
C ARG A 186 -33.51 -2.89 -14.61
N THR A 187 -32.68 -2.00 -14.06
CA THR A 187 -31.26 -1.93 -14.42
C THR A 187 -30.52 -3.13 -13.82
N PRO A 188 -29.91 -4.00 -14.65
CA PRO A 188 -29.10 -5.09 -14.15
C PRO A 188 -27.86 -4.55 -13.45
N VAL A 189 -27.40 -5.30 -12.44
CA VAL A 189 -26.19 -4.97 -11.69
C VAL A 189 -25.30 -6.21 -11.64
N LEU A 190 -24.03 -6.06 -11.99
CA LEU A 190 -23.03 -7.11 -11.83
C LEU A 190 -21.99 -6.67 -10.81
N ALA A 191 -21.85 -7.41 -9.72
CA ALA A 191 -20.71 -7.30 -8.83
C ALA A 191 -19.75 -8.45 -9.09
N THR A 192 -18.48 -8.16 -9.33
CA THR A 192 -17.44 -9.16 -9.60
C THR A 192 -16.38 -9.15 -8.52
N THR A 193 -15.97 -10.33 -8.05
CA THR A 193 -14.82 -10.45 -7.14
C THR A 193 -14.15 -11.81 -7.31
N ALA A 194 -12.83 -11.86 -7.13
CA ALA A 194 -12.10 -13.11 -7.08
C ALA A 194 -12.02 -13.73 -5.68
N THR A 195 -12.17 -12.90 -4.66
CA THR A 195 -11.76 -13.21 -3.30
C THR A 195 -12.82 -12.69 -2.34
N ALA A 196 -13.83 -13.52 -2.08
CA ALA A 196 -14.89 -13.25 -1.12
C ALA A 196 -15.22 -14.52 -0.34
N ASN A 197 -14.99 -14.47 0.98
CA ASN A 197 -15.52 -15.46 1.90
C ASN A 197 -17.04 -15.25 2.07
N ALA A 198 -17.72 -16.12 2.83
CA ALA A 198 -19.16 -16.08 3.04
C ALA A 198 -19.63 -14.75 3.64
N ARG A 199 -18.85 -14.17 4.57
CA ARG A 199 -19.17 -12.89 5.23
C ARG A 199 -19.13 -11.73 4.25
N VAL A 200 -18.08 -11.65 3.42
CA VAL A 200 -17.96 -10.65 2.35
C VAL A 200 -19.06 -10.84 1.31
N THR A 201 -19.35 -12.08 0.93
CA THR A 201 -20.41 -12.40 -0.04
C THR A 201 -21.78 -11.94 0.45
N GLN A 202 -22.10 -12.22 1.71
CA GLN A 202 -23.34 -11.80 2.34
C GLN A 202 -23.46 -10.27 2.41
N ASP A 203 -22.44 -9.59 2.93
CA ASP A 203 -22.44 -8.12 3.03
C ASP A 203 -22.58 -7.44 1.66
N VAL A 204 -21.83 -7.91 0.66
CA VAL A 204 -21.96 -7.39 -0.72
C VAL A 204 -23.36 -7.66 -1.28
N ALA A 205 -23.91 -8.87 -1.10
CA ALA A 205 -25.25 -9.19 -1.57
C ALA A 205 -26.31 -8.29 -0.91
N GLU A 206 -26.26 -8.11 0.41
CA GLU A 206 -27.16 -7.21 1.15
C GLU A 206 -27.09 -5.76 0.64
N GLN A 207 -25.90 -5.29 0.26
CA GLN A 207 -25.71 -3.96 -0.32
C GLN A 207 -26.28 -3.84 -1.74
N LEU A 208 -26.24 -4.92 -2.51
CA LEU A 208 -26.83 -4.99 -3.85
C LEU A 208 -28.34 -5.22 -3.83
N GLY A 209 -28.92 -5.75 -2.75
CA GLY A 209 -30.33 -6.15 -2.67
C GLY A 209 -30.55 -7.62 -3.04
N ASP A 210 -31.67 -7.96 -3.69
CA ASP A 210 -32.00 -9.33 -4.12
C ASP A 210 -31.07 -9.82 -5.26
N ALA A 211 -29.83 -10.15 -4.90
CA ALA A 211 -28.77 -10.53 -5.83
C ALA A 211 -28.63 -12.05 -5.97
N LEU A 212 -28.58 -12.52 -7.21
CA LEU A 212 -28.17 -13.89 -7.53
C LEU A 212 -26.68 -14.08 -7.24
N VAL A 213 -26.34 -14.91 -6.27
CA VAL A 213 -24.95 -15.29 -6.01
C VAL A 213 -24.54 -16.44 -6.91
N LEU A 214 -23.60 -16.19 -7.82
CA LEU A 214 -22.96 -17.18 -8.67
C LEU A 214 -21.52 -17.39 -8.21
N ARG A 215 -21.25 -18.55 -7.61
CA ARG A 215 -19.95 -18.91 -7.08
C ARG A 215 -19.40 -20.15 -7.78
N GLY A 216 -18.17 -20.06 -8.28
CA GLY A 216 -17.44 -21.19 -8.85
C GLY A 216 -16.35 -21.71 -7.94
N THR A 217 -15.67 -22.77 -8.40
CA THR A 217 -14.46 -23.29 -7.74
C THR A 217 -13.35 -22.25 -7.74
N LEU A 218 -12.62 -22.19 -6.63
CA LEU A 218 -11.41 -21.39 -6.47
C LEU A 218 -10.14 -22.20 -6.79
N ASP A 219 -10.28 -23.37 -7.41
CA ASP A 219 -9.09 -24.14 -7.81
C ASP A 219 -8.34 -23.47 -8.97
N ARG A 220 -7.01 -23.62 -8.93
CA ARG A 220 -6.10 -23.14 -9.97
C ARG A 220 -5.12 -24.25 -10.32
N GLU A 221 -5.51 -25.08 -11.29
CA GLU A 221 -4.76 -26.27 -11.73
C GLU A 221 -3.33 -25.94 -12.17
N SER A 222 -3.12 -24.77 -12.76
CA SER A 222 -1.81 -24.28 -13.18
C SER A 222 -0.90 -23.86 -12.02
N LEU A 223 -1.40 -23.68 -10.79
CA LEU A 223 -0.56 -23.23 -9.68
C LEU A 223 -0.01 -24.41 -8.88
N ARG A 224 1.31 -24.43 -8.71
CA ARG A 224 2.03 -25.31 -7.79
C ARG A 224 2.48 -24.49 -6.59
N LEU A 225 1.87 -24.77 -5.44
CA LEU A 225 2.10 -24.03 -4.20
C LEU A 225 3.18 -24.72 -3.35
N GLY A 226 4.11 -23.94 -2.80
CA GLY A 226 5.11 -24.42 -1.86
C GLY A 226 5.45 -23.39 -0.78
N VAL A 227 5.96 -23.87 0.35
CA VAL A 227 6.49 -23.04 1.43
C VAL A 227 7.92 -23.49 1.74
N LEU A 228 8.87 -22.56 1.78
CA LEU A 228 10.25 -22.84 2.17
C LEU A 228 10.57 -22.08 3.45
N ASP A 229 10.80 -22.84 4.53
CA ASP A 229 11.21 -22.28 5.82
C ASP A 229 12.72 -22.07 5.83
N LEU A 230 13.13 -20.80 5.79
CA LEU A 230 14.54 -20.40 5.68
C LEU A 230 14.96 -19.62 6.94
N PRO A 231 16.11 -19.94 7.57
CA PRO A 231 16.42 -19.48 8.93
C PRO A 231 16.52 -17.98 9.15
N SER A 232 16.76 -17.19 8.09
CA SER A 232 17.03 -15.76 8.21
C SER A 232 16.73 -14.99 6.92
N PRO A 233 16.60 -13.66 6.98
CA PRO A 233 16.52 -12.82 5.78
C PRO A 233 17.65 -13.05 4.78
N ALA A 234 18.89 -13.26 5.25
CA ALA A 234 20.03 -13.55 4.38
C ALA A 234 19.87 -14.88 3.62
N HIS A 235 19.33 -15.91 4.27
CA HIS A 235 19.06 -17.19 3.61
C HIS A 235 17.96 -17.04 2.54
N ARG A 236 16.92 -16.23 2.77
CA ARG A 236 15.88 -16.00 1.76
C ARG A 236 16.38 -15.23 0.54
N LEU A 237 17.21 -14.20 0.75
CA LEU A 237 17.85 -13.49 -0.36
C LEU A 237 18.81 -14.39 -1.13
N ALA A 238 19.62 -15.17 -0.42
CA ALA A 238 20.57 -16.09 -1.04
C ALA A 238 19.86 -17.22 -1.80
N TRP A 239 18.77 -17.77 -1.26
CA TRP A 239 17.93 -18.74 -1.95
C TRP A 239 17.37 -18.17 -3.26
N LEU A 240 16.83 -16.94 -3.23
CA LEU A 240 16.42 -16.24 -4.45
C LEU A 240 17.58 -16.09 -5.44
N ALA A 241 18.77 -15.72 -4.98
CA ALA A 241 19.92 -15.56 -5.86
C ALA A 241 20.37 -16.88 -6.51
N ASP A 242 20.22 -18.01 -5.82
CA ASP A 242 20.60 -19.32 -6.36
C ASP A 242 19.54 -19.89 -7.31
N HIS A 243 18.24 -19.68 -7.04
CA HIS A 243 17.15 -20.41 -7.73
C HIS A 243 16.31 -19.55 -8.68
N LEU A 244 16.53 -18.23 -8.76
CA LEU A 244 15.67 -17.37 -9.59
C LEU A 244 15.68 -17.77 -11.07
N ASP A 245 16.82 -18.20 -11.62
CA ASP A 245 16.91 -18.68 -13.01
C ASP A 245 16.17 -20.00 -13.26
N GLU A 246 16.01 -20.84 -12.24
CA GLU A 246 15.27 -22.11 -12.33
C GLU A 246 13.76 -21.89 -12.39
N LEU A 247 13.27 -20.75 -11.89
CA LEU A 247 11.85 -20.41 -11.96
C LEU A 247 11.45 -20.11 -13.42
N PRO A 248 10.30 -20.62 -13.90
CA PRO A 248 9.95 -20.53 -15.31
C PRO A 248 9.59 -19.10 -15.73
N GLY A 249 10.10 -18.68 -16.89
CA GLY A 249 9.76 -17.38 -17.48
C GLY A 249 10.09 -16.19 -16.58
N SER A 250 9.21 -15.19 -16.57
CA SER A 250 9.27 -14.02 -15.70
C SER A 250 8.17 -14.04 -14.64
N GLY A 251 8.40 -13.32 -13.54
CA GLY A 251 7.52 -13.40 -12.37
C GLY A 251 7.49 -12.17 -11.47
N ILE A 252 6.90 -12.34 -10.30
CA ILE A 252 6.81 -11.29 -9.27
C ILE A 252 7.43 -11.82 -7.97
N VAL A 253 8.22 -10.99 -7.31
CA VAL A 253 8.69 -11.22 -5.93
C VAL A 253 7.98 -10.23 -5.01
N TYR A 254 6.97 -10.67 -4.28
CA TYR A 254 6.26 -9.84 -3.31
C TYR A 254 7.06 -9.68 -2.02
N THR A 255 7.07 -8.46 -1.49
CA THR A 255 7.66 -8.09 -0.19
C THR A 255 6.64 -7.31 0.63
N LEU A 256 6.77 -7.34 1.95
CA LEU A 256 5.83 -6.65 2.84
C LEU A 256 6.08 -5.14 3.00
N THR A 257 7.28 -4.67 2.67
CA THR A 257 7.68 -3.26 2.88
C THR A 257 8.38 -2.69 1.64
N VAL A 258 8.30 -1.38 1.47
CA VAL A 258 8.99 -0.68 0.37
C VAL A 258 10.50 -0.82 0.48
N ALA A 259 11.04 -0.79 1.70
CA ALA A 259 12.46 -1.01 1.97
C ALA A 259 12.90 -2.40 1.49
N ALA A 260 12.17 -3.46 1.86
CA ALA A 260 12.49 -4.82 1.44
C ALA A 260 12.41 -5.00 -0.10
N ALA A 261 11.46 -4.33 -0.76
CA ALA A 261 11.39 -4.32 -2.23
C ALA A 261 12.65 -3.71 -2.88
N GLY A 262 13.11 -2.58 -2.33
CA GLY A 262 14.34 -1.91 -2.78
C GLY A 262 15.59 -2.75 -2.54
N GLU A 263 15.78 -3.23 -1.31
CA GLU A 263 16.94 -4.04 -0.90
C GLU A 263 17.04 -5.34 -1.70
N THR A 264 15.92 -6.03 -1.90
CA THR A 264 15.88 -7.30 -2.64
C THR A 264 16.21 -7.07 -4.12
N ALA A 265 15.65 -6.02 -4.74
CA ALA A 265 15.96 -5.69 -6.14
C ALA A 265 17.43 -5.27 -6.32
N GLU A 266 17.98 -4.48 -5.39
CA GLU A 266 19.40 -4.10 -5.40
C GLU A 266 20.30 -5.32 -5.25
N PHE A 267 20.02 -6.20 -4.29
CA PHE A 267 20.78 -7.42 -4.09
C PHE A 267 20.74 -8.31 -5.33
N LEU A 268 19.56 -8.62 -5.87
CA LEU A 268 19.44 -9.48 -7.05
C LEU A 268 20.14 -8.89 -8.29
N ARG A 269 20.07 -7.56 -8.49
CA ARG A 269 20.85 -6.89 -9.56
C ARG A 269 22.36 -7.04 -9.35
N SER A 270 22.85 -6.96 -8.11
CA SER A 270 24.26 -7.22 -7.79
C SER A 270 24.70 -8.65 -8.08
N ARG A 271 23.73 -9.58 -8.21
CA ARG A 271 23.93 -10.98 -8.63
C ARG A 271 23.77 -11.20 -10.12
N GLY A 272 23.48 -10.15 -10.90
CA GLY A 272 23.37 -10.21 -12.36
C GLY A 272 21.93 -10.36 -12.88
N TYR A 273 20.92 -10.40 -12.01
CA TYR A 273 19.54 -10.56 -12.46
C TYR A 273 18.93 -9.25 -12.98
N PRO A 274 18.25 -9.27 -14.14
CA PRO A 274 17.49 -8.12 -14.61
C PRO A 274 16.19 -8.02 -13.81
N VAL A 275 16.18 -7.23 -12.73
CA VAL A 275 15.00 -7.00 -11.88
C VAL A 275 14.82 -5.51 -11.58
N ALA A 276 13.59 -5.12 -11.27
CA ALA A 276 13.26 -3.77 -10.84
C ALA A 276 12.36 -3.79 -9.59
N SER A 277 12.46 -2.76 -8.74
CA SER A 277 11.57 -2.59 -7.60
C SER A 277 10.29 -1.85 -8.00
N TYR A 278 9.18 -2.19 -7.36
CA TYR A 278 7.86 -1.58 -7.62
C TYR A 278 7.13 -1.29 -6.32
N SER A 279 6.75 -0.03 -6.08
CA SER A 279 6.00 0.35 -4.89
C SER A 279 5.05 1.53 -5.14
N GLY A 280 4.19 1.80 -4.16
CA GLY A 280 3.33 2.99 -4.19
C GLY A 280 4.09 4.33 -4.03
N GLN A 281 5.40 4.29 -3.70
CA GLN A 281 6.26 5.47 -3.62
C GLN A 281 7.04 5.74 -4.91
N SER A 282 7.05 4.79 -5.85
CA SER A 282 7.68 4.95 -7.16
C SER A 282 6.91 5.97 -8.01
N ASP A 283 7.61 6.79 -8.78
CA ASP A 283 7.00 7.73 -9.71
C ASP A 283 6.19 6.99 -10.77
N ASP A 284 5.09 7.61 -11.26
CA ASP A 284 4.16 6.96 -12.19
C ASP A 284 4.82 6.57 -13.51
N ALA A 285 5.79 7.35 -13.99
CA ALA A 285 6.56 7.03 -15.18
C ALA A 285 7.43 5.77 -14.98
N ASP A 286 8.14 5.67 -13.85
CA ASP A 286 8.97 4.52 -13.52
C ASP A 286 8.14 3.25 -13.33
N ARG A 287 6.98 3.38 -12.68
CA ARG A 287 6.02 2.27 -12.54
C ARG A 287 5.57 1.73 -13.90
N ARG A 288 5.22 2.63 -14.82
CA ARG A 288 4.81 2.25 -16.18
C ARG A 288 5.93 1.58 -16.96
N ALA A 289 7.15 2.11 -16.87
CA ALA A 289 8.31 1.49 -17.51
C ALA A 289 8.56 0.07 -16.97
N ALA A 290 8.54 -0.09 -15.64
CA ALA A 290 8.75 -1.38 -14.99
C ALA A 290 7.63 -2.40 -15.32
N GLU A 291 6.36 -1.97 -15.36
CA GLU A 291 5.23 -2.80 -15.80
C GLU A 291 5.42 -3.27 -17.25
N GLN A 292 5.79 -2.36 -18.15
CA GLN A 292 6.02 -2.68 -19.56
C GLN A 292 7.21 -3.65 -19.73
N ASP A 293 8.30 -3.44 -18.99
CA ASP A 293 9.47 -4.31 -19.07
C ASP A 293 9.16 -5.73 -18.59
N LEU A 294 8.28 -5.90 -17.60
CA LEU A 294 7.81 -7.24 -17.21
C LEU A 294 6.88 -7.84 -18.27
N LEU A 295 5.96 -7.05 -18.84
CA LEU A 295 5.07 -7.50 -19.92
C LEU A 295 5.88 -8.02 -21.11
N ASP A 296 6.91 -7.27 -21.50
CA ASP A 296 7.81 -7.56 -22.63
C ASP A 296 8.85 -8.66 -22.32
N ASN A 297 8.84 -9.24 -21.11
CA ASN A 297 9.84 -10.22 -20.64
C ASN A 297 11.30 -9.69 -20.68
N LYS A 298 11.51 -8.38 -20.55
CA LYS A 298 12.85 -7.75 -20.46
C LYS A 298 13.50 -7.91 -19.08
N ILE A 299 12.69 -8.08 -18.05
CA ILE A 299 13.12 -8.35 -16.68
C ILE A 299 12.64 -9.73 -16.22
N LYS A 300 13.47 -10.37 -15.41
CA LYS A 300 13.19 -11.67 -14.79
C LYS A 300 12.09 -11.56 -13.75
N ALA A 301 12.11 -10.50 -12.95
CA ALA A 301 11.11 -10.27 -11.93
C ALA A 301 10.88 -8.78 -11.62
N LEU A 302 9.64 -8.44 -11.27
CA LEU A 302 9.35 -7.25 -10.48
C LEU A 302 9.35 -7.60 -9.00
N VAL A 303 10.17 -6.90 -8.23
CA VAL A 303 10.17 -6.98 -6.77
C VAL A 303 9.22 -5.93 -6.22
N ALA A 304 8.05 -6.35 -5.77
CA ALA A 304 6.93 -5.45 -5.52
C ALA A 304 6.39 -5.52 -4.09
N THR A 305 5.81 -4.43 -3.61
CA THR A 305 4.84 -4.50 -2.49
C THR A 305 3.45 -4.84 -3.03
N SER A 306 2.43 -4.90 -2.14
CA SER A 306 1.03 -5.02 -2.55
C SER A 306 0.55 -3.91 -3.50
N ALA A 307 1.34 -2.84 -3.69
CA ALA A 307 1.09 -1.79 -4.67
C ALA A 307 1.04 -2.31 -6.12
N LEU A 308 1.75 -3.39 -6.46
CA LEU A 308 1.55 -4.11 -7.72
C LEU A 308 0.26 -4.94 -7.60
N GLY A 309 -0.83 -4.17 -7.54
CA GLY A 309 -2.16 -4.57 -7.13
C GLY A 309 -3.04 -4.99 -8.31
N MET A 310 -4.34 -5.06 -8.06
CA MET A 310 -5.35 -5.55 -9.00
C MET A 310 -5.21 -4.83 -10.37
N GLY A 311 -5.23 -5.59 -11.46
CA GLY A 311 -5.15 -5.02 -12.82
C GLY A 311 -3.82 -5.09 -13.55
N PHE A 312 -2.70 -5.42 -12.91
CA PHE A 312 -1.57 -5.98 -13.66
C PHE A 312 -1.94 -7.39 -14.14
N ASP A 313 -2.05 -7.56 -15.45
CA ASP A 313 -2.46 -8.81 -16.11
C ASP A 313 -1.44 -9.21 -17.17
N LYS A 314 -0.55 -10.15 -16.80
CA LYS A 314 0.40 -10.78 -17.70
C LYS A 314 0.00 -12.26 -17.85
N PRO A 315 -0.37 -12.73 -19.05
CA PRO A 315 -0.92 -14.08 -19.23
C PRO A 315 0.10 -15.19 -18.97
N ASP A 316 1.37 -14.93 -19.29
CA ASP A 316 2.50 -15.86 -19.27
C ASP A 316 3.36 -15.76 -18.00
N LEU A 317 2.82 -15.21 -16.90
CA LEU A 317 3.57 -15.05 -15.66
C LEU A 317 3.83 -16.42 -15.01
N GLY A 318 5.10 -16.81 -14.97
CA GLY A 318 5.53 -18.17 -14.65
C GLY A 318 5.79 -18.43 -13.17
N PHE A 319 6.01 -17.38 -12.36
CA PHE A 319 6.14 -17.56 -10.91
C PHE A 319 5.73 -16.37 -10.07
N VAL A 320 5.33 -16.63 -8.83
CA VAL A 320 5.17 -15.63 -7.77
C VAL A 320 5.91 -16.13 -6.51
N VAL A 321 6.88 -15.36 -6.03
CA VAL A 321 7.57 -15.62 -4.76
C VAL A 321 7.16 -14.57 -3.73
N HIS A 322 6.87 -14.98 -2.50
CA HIS A 322 6.60 -14.09 -1.38
C HIS A 322 7.76 -14.10 -0.40
N LEU A 323 8.50 -13.01 -0.34
CA LEU A 323 9.48 -12.74 0.71
C LEU A 323 8.75 -12.10 1.91
N GLY A 324 8.30 -12.97 2.82
CA GLY A 324 7.40 -12.63 3.92
C GLY A 324 5.93 -12.93 3.59
N ALA A 325 5.20 -13.42 4.59
CA ALA A 325 3.80 -13.81 4.44
C ALA A 325 2.87 -12.58 4.48
N PRO A 326 1.92 -12.46 3.52
CA PRO A 326 0.86 -11.45 3.61
C PRO A 326 -0.03 -11.72 4.84
N PRO A 327 -0.77 -10.71 5.34
CA PRO A 327 -1.49 -10.81 6.59
C PRO A 327 -2.79 -11.64 6.53
N SER A 328 -3.21 -12.08 5.35
CA SER A 328 -4.43 -12.88 5.18
C SER A 328 -4.36 -13.87 4.01
N PRO A 329 -5.05 -15.03 4.10
CA PRO A 329 -5.16 -15.99 2.99
C PRO A 329 -5.82 -15.37 1.74
N ILE A 330 -6.70 -14.40 1.95
CA ILE A 330 -7.41 -13.67 0.89
C ILE A 330 -6.41 -12.86 0.06
N ALA A 331 -5.55 -12.08 0.72
CA ALA A 331 -4.51 -11.30 0.05
C ALA A 331 -3.49 -12.21 -0.66
N TYR A 332 -3.09 -13.31 -0.01
CA TYR A 332 -2.21 -14.31 -0.61
C TYR A 332 -2.82 -14.90 -1.88
N TYR A 333 -4.03 -15.45 -1.81
CA TYR A 333 -4.69 -16.07 -2.96
C TYR A 333 -4.88 -15.11 -4.13
N GLN A 334 -5.19 -13.83 -3.85
CA GLN A 334 -5.27 -12.80 -4.89
C GLN A 334 -3.94 -12.55 -5.59
N GLN A 335 -2.85 -12.46 -4.81
CA GLN A 335 -1.50 -12.18 -5.29
C GLN A 335 -0.94 -13.35 -6.13
N VAL A 336 -1.06 -14.58 -5.63
CA VAL A 336 -0.57 -15.77 -6.35
C VAL A 336 -1.41 -16.09 -7.59
N GLY A 337 -2.68 -15.70 -7.59
CA GLY A 337 -3.58 -15.85 -8.74
C GLY A 337 -3.20 -15.02 -9.98
N ARG A 338 -2.16 -14.20 -9.91
CA ARG A 338 -1.56 -13.49 -11.06
C ARG A 338 -0.76 -14.40 -11.96
N ALA A 339 -0.09 -15.40 -11.39
CA ALA A 339 0.63 -16.41 -12.13
C ALA A 339 -0.32 -17.38 -12.83
N GLY A 340 0.19 -18.13 -13.81
CA GLY A 340 -0.47 -19.34 -14.27
C GLY A 340 -1.76 -19.09 -15.06
N ARG A 341 -1.90 -17.98 -15.79
CA ARG A 341 -3.16 -17.65 -16.51
C ARG A 341 -3.27 -18.34 -17.86
N ALA A 342 -2.20 -18.31 -18.64
CA ALA A 342 -2.10 -18.92 -19.98
C ALA A 342 -0.86 -19.81 -20.12
N VAL A 343 -0.36 -20.36 -19.01
CA VAL A 343 0.75 -21.33 -18.98
C VAL A 343 0.28 -22.63 -18.35
N GLU A 344 0.93 -23.73 -18.72
CA GLU A 344 0.62 -25.07 -18.23
C GLU A 344 0.75 -25.15 -16.70
N HIS A 345 1.85 -24.61 -16.17
CA HIS A 345 2.08 -24.50 -14.73
C HIS A 345 2.85 -23.22 -14.40
N ALA A 346 2.73 -22.79 -13.15
CA ALA A 346 3.46 -21.68 -12.58
C ALA A 346 3.78 -21.96 -11.10
N GLU A 347 4.96 -21.52 -10.69
CA GLU A 347 5.52 -21.78 -9.37
C GLU A 347 5.14 -20.69 -8.39
N VAL A 348 4.63 -21.09 -7.22
CA VAL A 348 4.22 -20.16 -6.16
C VAL A 348 4.89 -20.55 -4.86
N LEU A 349 5.79 -19.69 -4.38
CA LEU A 349 6.61 -19.99 -3.22
C LEU A 349 6.41 -18.93 -2.12
N LEU A 350 6.14 -19.38 -0.91
CA LEU A 350 6.10 -18.55 0.28
C LEU A 350 7.36 -18.76 1.12
N LEU A 351 8.09 -17.67 1.37
CA LEU A 351 9.29 -17.62 2.23
C LEU A 351 8.97 -16.82 3.50
N PRO A 352 8.31 -17.43 4.51
CA PRO A 352 7.86 -16.72 5.71
C PRO A 352 9.04 -16.12 6.49
N GLY A 353 8.77 -15.07 7.25
CA GLY A 353 9.74 -14.37 8.09
C GLY A 353 9.28 -14.26 9.53
N VAL A 354 10.22 -14.28 10.47
CA VAL A 354 9.94 -14.04 11.89
C VAL A 354 9.43 -12.62 12.14
N GLU A 355 9.79 -11.68 11.26
CA GLU A 355 9.39 -10.28 11.31
C GLU A 355 7.97 -10.00 10.79
N ASP A 356 7.35 -10.95 10.07
CA ASP A 356 6.06 -10.75 9.40
C ASP A 356 4.99 -10.25 10.39
N ALA A 357 4.94 -10.85 11.58
CA ALA A 357 4.02 -10.48 12.65
C ALA A 357 4.20 -9.04 13.15
N ALA A 358 5.44 -8.57 13.23
CA ALA A 358 5.72 -7.20 13.63
C ALA A 358 5.26 -6.21 12.55
N ILE A 359 5.46 -6.57 11.28
CA ILE A 359 5.00 -5.78 10.14
C ILE A 359 3.47 -5.72 10.09
N TRP A 360 2.78 -6.84 10.31
CA TRP A 360 1.31 -6.87 10.36
C TRP A 360 0.74 -6.01 11.48
N ARG A 361 1.33 -6.06 12.69
CA ARG A 361 0.93 -5.19 13.82
C ARG A 361 1.14 -3.72 13.50
N TYR A 362 2.24 -3.37 12.83
CA TYR A 362 2.48 -2.01 12.39
C TYR A 362 1.36 -1.53 11.45
N PHE A 363 1.04 -2.28 10.40
CA PHE A 363 -0.04 -1.90 9.48
C PHE A 363 -1.41 -1.88 10.16
N ALA A 364 -1.68 -2.80 11.10
CA ALA A 364 -2.91 -2.79 11.89
C ALA A 364 -3.03 -1.51 12.75
N SER A 365 -1.92 -1.00 13.29
CA SER A 365 -1.91 0.26 14.05
C SER A 365 -2.29 1.49 13.22
N LEU A 366 -2.16 1.41 11.88
CA LEU A 366 -2.53 2.45 10.94
C LEU A 366 -4.03 2.43 10.57
N ALA A 367 -4.81 1.49 11.11
CA ALA A 367 -6.25 1.40 10.89
C ALA A 367 -7.01 2.62 11.46
N PHE A 368 -8.34 2.57 11.44
CA PHE A 368 -9.22 3.64 11.87
C PHE A 368 -8.78 4.23 13.25
N PRO A 369 -8.70 5.56 13.40
CA PRO A 369 -8.19 6.17 14.62
C PRO A 369 -8.99 5.85 15.89
N PRO A 370 -8.35 5.84 17.07
CA PRO A 370 -9.03 5.78 18.35
C PRO A 370 -10.02 6.93 18.54
N GLU A 371 -11.05 6.69 19.36
CA GLU A 371 -12.16 7.62 19.59
C GLU A 371 -11.71 9.05 19.93
N GLU A 372 -10.72 9.20 20.79
CA GLU A 372 -10.17 10.51 21.17
C GLU A 372 -9.71 11.34 19.96
N GLN A 373 -9.00 10.70 19.01
CA GLN A 373 -8.53 11.35 17.79
C GLN A 373 -9.69 11.71 16.86
N VAL A 374 -10.71 10.85 16.77
CA VAL A 374 -11.92 11.11 15.98
C VAL A 374 -12.68 12.31 16.56
N ARG A 375 -12.88 12.35 17.88
CA ARG A 375 -13.54 13.45 18.58
C ARG A 375 -12.79 14.77 18.43
N ALA A 376 -11.46 14.75 18.51
CA ALA A 376 -10.64 15.93 18.26
C ALA A 376 -10.85 16.50 16.85
N VAL A 377 -11.00 15.63 15.85
CA VAL A 377 -11.25 16.05 14.46
C VAL A 377 -12.65 16.62 14.28
N LEU A 378 -13.67 15.96 14.84
CA LEU A 378 -15.05 16.47 14.80
C LEU A 378 -15.16 17.83 15.50
N ALA A 379 -14.47 18.02 16.63
CA ALA A 379 -14.43 19.28 17.36
C ALA A 379 -13.73 20.42 16.60
N ALA A 380 -12.80 20.09 15.69
CA ALA A 380 -12.10 21.07 14.87
C ALA A 380 -12.89 21.49 13.61
N LEU A 381 -13.98 20.79 13.26
CA LEU A 381 -14.82 21.09 12.11
C LEU A 381 -15.98 22.03 12.47
N HIS A 382 -16.42 22.81 11.48
CA HIS A 382 -17.56 23.73 11.61
C HIS A 382 -18.73 23.27 10.74
N THR A 383 -19.96 23.68 11.09
CA THR A 383 -21.18 23.35 10.33
C THR A 383 -21.43 24.28 9.14
N ASP A 384 -20.87 25.48 9.16
CA ASP A 384 -21.09 26.55 8.18
C ASP A 384 -19.84 26.92 7.37
N ARG A 385 -18.64 26.62 7.88
CA ARG A 385 -17.36 26.96 7.24
C ARG A 385 -16.55 25.72 6.86
N PRO A 386 -16.37 25.40 5.57
CA PRO A 386 -15.63 24.22 5.15
C PRO A 386 -14.13 24.37 5.45
N LEU A 387 -13.53 23.31 5.98
CA LEU A 387 -12.08 23.22 6.19
C LEU A 387 -11.47 22.20 5.24
N SER A 388 -10.46 22.63 4.47
CA SER A 388 -9.68 21.70 3.67
C SER A 388 -8.91 20.73 4.58
N THR A 389 -8.62 19.52 4.10
CA THR A 389 -7.79 18.56 4.84
C THR A 389 -6.45 19.18 5.26
N GLN A 390 -5.85 20.00 4.40
CA GLN A 390 -4.59 20.69 4.68
C GLN A 390 -4.70 21.73 5.80
N ALA A 391 -5.85 22.42 5.91
CA ALA A 391 -6.11 23.36 7.00
C ALA A 391 -6.41 22.64 8.32
N LEU A 392 -7.00 21.44 8.24
CA LEU A 392 -7.34 20.63 9.40
C LEU A 392 -6.15 19.84 9.96
N GLU A 393 -5.25 19.37 9.10
CA GLU A 393 -4.04 18.62 9.46
C GLU A 393 -3.24 19.25 10.63
N PRO A 394 -2.89 20.54 10.62
CA PRO A 394 -2.15 21.12 11.73
C PRO A 394 -2.95 21.13 13.04
N LEU A 395 -4.29 21.07 13.02
CA LEU A 395 -5.13 21.17 14.21
C LEU A 395 -5.29 19.84 14.97
N VAL A 396 -4.95 18.71 14.35
CA VAL A 396 -5.23 17.37 14.88
C VAL A 396 -3.99 16.49 14.86
N ASP A 397 -3.92 15.45 15.71
CA ASP A 397 -2.76 14.54 15.77
C ASP A 397 -2.88 13.33 14.84
N LEU A 398 -3.08 13.59 13.54
CA LEU A 398 -3.19 12.54 12.52
C LEU A 398 -2.36 12.88 11.29
N ARG A 399 -1.64 11.88 10.74
CA ARG A 399 -1.02 11.98 9.41
C ARG A 399 -2.10 12.23 8.36
N ARG A 400 -1.80 13.05 7.36
CA ARG A 400 -2.71 13.37 6.26
C ARG A 400 -3.48 12.18 5.68
N ALA A 401 -2.79 11.10 5.31
CA ALA A 401 -3.43 9.91 4.74
C ALA A 401 -4.45 9.26 5.70
N ARG A 402 -4.13 9.18 7.00
CA ARG A 402 -5.02 8.62 8.03
C ARG A 402 -6.19 9.55 8.33
N LEU A 403 -5.95 10.86 8.33
CA LEU A 403 -6.99 11.89 8.45
C LEU A 403 -7.99 11.82 7.29
N GLU A 404 -7.49 11.72 6.04
CA GLU A 404 -8.32 11.60 4.85
C GLU A 404 -9.17 10.32 4.88
N LEU A 405 -8.57 9.17 5.22
CA LEU A 405 -9.31 7.91 5.36
C LEU A 405 -10.41 8.02 6.41
N MET A 406 -10.10 8.58 7.58
CA MET A 406 -11.06 8.73 8.67
C MET A 406 -12.21 9.67 8.28
N LEU A 407 -11.92 10.82 7.66
CA LEU A 407 -12.95 11.76 7.20
C LEU A 407 -13.87 11.13 6.16
N LYS A 408 -13.36 10.29 5.26
CA LYS A 408 -14.19 9.54 4.31
C LYS A 408 -15.15 8.58 5.01
N VAL A 409 -14.70 7.88 6.06
CA VAL A 409 -15.59 7.01 6.85
C VAL A 409 -16.66 7.84 7.57
N LEU A 410 -16.27 8.93 8.24
CA LEU A 410 -17.21 9.83 8.92
C LEU A 410 -18.23 10.46 7.97
N ASP A 411 -17.85 10.71 6.72
CA ASP A 411 -18.72 11.26 5.67
C ASP A 411 -19.71 10.23 5.13
N VAL A 412 -19.33 8.95 5.15
CA VAL A 412 -20.27 7.86 4.87
C VAL A 412 -21.22 7.64 6.04
N ASP A 413 -20.74 7.76 7.27
CA ASP A 413 -21.55 7.64 8.48
C ASP A 413 -22.43 8.90 8.72
N GLY A 414 -22.26 9.96 7.92
CA GLY A 414 -23.06 11.18 7.97
C GLY A 414 -22.66 12.19 9.04
N ALA A 415 -21.56 11.98 9.77
CA ALA A 415 -21.05 12.89 10.80
C ALA A 415 -20.38 14.14 10.22
N VAL A 416 -19.78 14.00 9.04
CA VAL A 416 -19.19 15.10 8.28
C VAL A 416 -19.71 15.05 6.85
N ARG A 417 -19.51 16.12 6.08
CA ARG A 417 -19.88 16.17 4.68
C ARG A 417 -18.74 16.74 3.84
N ARG A 418 -18.35 16.04 2.78
CA ARG A 418 -17.46 16.61 1.75
C ARG A 418 -18.23 17.61 0.89
N VAL A 419 -17.72 18.85 0.83
CA VAL A 419 -18.25 19.96 0.01
C VAL A 419 -17.12 20.67 -0.75
N ARG A 420 -17.47 21.61 -1.64
CA ARG A 420 -16.48 22.46 -2.28
C ARG A 420 -15.70 23.25 -1.23
N GLY A 421 -14.37 23.19 -1.29
CA GLY A 421 -13.47 23.85 -0.34
C GLY A 421 -13.05 23.00 0.86
N GLY A 422 -13.71 21.86 1.16
CA GLY A 422 -13.30 21.05 2.30
C GLY A 422 -14.36 20.12 2.90
N TRP A 423 -14.33 20.02 4.22
CA TRP A 423 -15.22 19.22 5.05
C TRP A 423 -16.02 20.13 5.98
N LEU A 424 -17.30 19.81 6.15
CA LEU A 424 -18.20 20.40 7.14
C LEU A 424 -18.60 19.34 8.16
N ALA A 425 -18.82 19.73 9.41
CA ALA A 425 -19.61 18.93 10.34
C ALA A 425 -21.09 19.00 9.92
N THR A 426 -21.83 17.91 10.02
CA THR A 426 -23.28 17.93 9.73
C THR A 426 -24.11 18.38 10.92
N GLY A 427 -23.57 18.25 12.14
CA GLY A 427 -24.29 18.46 13.39
C GLY A 427 -25.11 17.23 13.83
N GLU A 428 -25.15 16.18 13.02
CA GLU A 428 -25.83 14.93 13.36
C GLU A 428 -25.07 14.21 14.50
N PRO A 429 -25.79 13.61 15.47
CA PRO A 429 -25.17 12.80 16.49
C PRO A 429 -24.41 11.63 15.87
N TRP A 430 -23.17 11.44 16.28
CA TRP A 430 -22.34 10.31 15.85
C TRP A 430 -21.78 9.56 17.06
N VAL A 431 -21.81 8.23 16.97
CA VAL A 431 -21.35 7.32 18.02
C VAL A 431 -20.17 6.51 17.48
N TYR A 432 -19.12 6.46 18.28
CA TYR A 432 -17.96 5.62 17.98
C TYR A 432 -18.33 4.14 18.15
N ASP A 433 -18.41 3.40 17.05
CA ASP A 433 -18.75 1.96 17.06
C ASP A 433 -17.53 1.11 17.44
N GLU A 434 -17.18 1.15 18.72
CA GLU A 434 -16.06 0.38 19.28
C GLU A 434 -16.25 -1.13 19.06
N ALA A 435 -17.49 -1.61 19.12
CA ALA A 435 -17.82 -3.02 18.94
C ALA A 435 -17.51 -3.50 17.52
N ARG A 436 -17.85 -2.72 16.48
CA ARG A 436 -17.48 -3.00 15.09
C ARG A 436 -15.99 -3.01 14.88
N LEU A 437 -15.27 -2.00 15.39
CA LEU A 437 -13.82 -1.93 15.26
C LEU A 437 -13.11 -3.12 15.94
N ARG A 438 -13.59 -3.54 17.12
CA ARG A 438 -13.09 -4.73 17.81
C ARG A 438 -13.33 -6.01 17.01
N ARG A 439 -14.52 -6.17 16.41
CA ARG A 439 -14.83 -7.32 15.55
C ARG A 439 -13.95 -7.38 14.30
N VAL A 440 -13.67 -6.24 13.67
CA VAL A 440 -12.75 -6.16 12.51
C VAL A 440 -11.32 -6.49 12.93
N ALA A 441 -10.85 -5.98 14.07
CA ALA A 441 -9.52 -6.30 14.60
C ALA A 441 -9.37 -7.81 14.90
N GLU A 442 -10.38 -8.42 15.52
CA GLU A 442 -10.40 -9.86 15.80
C GLU A 442 -10.37 -10.68 14.51
N ALA A 443 -11.18 -10.33 13.50
CA ALA A 443 -11.17 -11.02 12.22
C ALA A 443 -9.80 -10.95 11.52
N ARG A 444 -9.13 -9.78 11.57
CA ARG A 444 -7.75 -9.65 11.05
C ARG A 444 -6.76 -10.51 11.82
N HIS A 445 -6.91 -10.64 13.13
CA HIS A 445 -6.06 -11.52 13.94
C HIS A 445 -6.26 -13.00 13.54
N VAL A 446 -7.51 -13.43 13.32
CA VAL A 446 -7.84 -14.77 12.81
C VAL A 446 -7.20 -15.02 11.43
N GLU A 447 -7.25 -14.04 10.53
CA GLU A 447 -6.62 -14.15 9.21
C GLU A 447 -5.09 -14.25 9.28
N GLN A 448 -4.45 -13.46 10.16
CA GLN A 448 -3.01 -13.53 10.40
C GLN A 448 -2.60 -14.90 10.95
N GLN A 449 -3.40 -15.44 11.88
CA GLN A 449 -3.17 -16.78 12.42
C GLN A 449 -3.34 -17.85 11.34
N ALA A 450 -4.32 -17.72 10.44
CA ALA A 450 -4.49 -18.63 9.32
C ALA A 450 -3.29 -18.63 8.37
N MET A 451 -2.61 -17.50 8.16
CA MET A 451 -1.39 -17.46 7.36
C MET A 451 -0.19 -18.14 8.05
N ARG A 452 -0.11 -18.09 9.38
CA ARG A 452 0.90 -18.85 10.13
C ARG A 452 0.66 -20.34 10.03
N GLU A 453 -0.59 -20.77 10.21
CA GLU A 453 -1.00 -22.16 10.01
C GLU A 453 -0.75 -22.61 8.57
N TYR A 454 -1.05 -21.77 7.58
CA TYR A 454 -0.76 -22.05 6.18
C TYR A 454 0.73 -22.29 5.94
N ALA A 455 1.63 -21.59 6.63
CA ALA A 455 3.07 -21.82 6.48
C ALA A 455 3.48 -23.21 6.99
N THR A 456 2.94 -23.63 8.14
CA THR A 456 3.37 -24.87 8.82
C THR A 456 2.50 -26.09 8.56
N THR A 457 1.36 -25.95 7.88
CA THR A 457 0.41 -27.06 7.70
C THR A 457 1.05 -28.27 6.99
N SER A 458 0.61 -29.46 7.39
CA SER A 458 0.89 -30.74 6.73
C SER A 458 -0.17 -31.09 5.66
N ASP A 459 -1.28 -30.36 5.62
CA ASP A 459 -2.37 -30.58 4.67
C ASP A 459 -2.06 -29.98 3.29
N CYS A 460 -2.83 -30.41 2.28
CA CYS A 460 -2.81 -29.80 0.96
C CYS A 460 -2.97 -28.27 1.03
N ARG A 461 -1.96 -27.54 0.52
CA ARG A 461 -1.93 -26.06 0.53
C ARG A 461 -3.14 -25.44 -0.18
N MET A 462 -3.46 -25.94 -1.38
CA MET A 462 -4.56 -25.37 -2.17
C MET A 462 -5.92 -25.67 -1.52
N ARG A 463 -6.09 -26.88 -0.94
CA ARG A 463 -7.28 -27.22 -0.17
C ARG A 463 -7.46 -26.24 1.01
N TYR A 464 -6.40 -26.03 1.79
CA TYR A 464 -6.41 -25.11 2.92
C TYR A 464 -6.83 -23.69 2.50
N LEU A 465 -6.26 -23.14 1.43
CA LEU A 465 -6.65 -21.80 0.94
C LEU A 465 -8.11 -21.75 0.49
N ARG A 466 -8.57 -22.77 -0.24
CA ARG A 466 -9.95 -22.88 -0.73
C ARG A 466 -10.95 -22.97 0.42
N GLU A 467 -10.66 -23.78 1.45
CA GLU A 467 -11.45 -23.87 2.67
C GLU A 467 -11.50 -22.54 3.43
N ARG A 468 -10.35 -21.86 3.59
CA ARG A 468 -10.30 -20.52 4.22
C ARG A 468 -11.06 -19.45 3.45
N LEU A 469 -11.33 -19.69 2.17
CA LEU A 469 -12.14 -18.82 1.33
C LEU A 469 -13.60 -19.28 1.24
N ASP A 470 -14.02 -20.35 1.91
CA ASP A 470 -15.36 -20.96 1.88
C ASP A 470 -15.73 -21.61 0.52
N ASP A 471 -14.76 -22.18 -0.20
CA ASP A 471 -15.04 -23.06 -1.35
C ASP A 471 -15.45 -24.47 -0.87
N THR A 472 -16.74 -24.77 -1.05
CA THR A 472 -17.34 -26.06 -0.63
C THR A 472 -16.88 -27.26 -1.46
N ALA A 473 -16.24 -27.04 -2.61
CA ALA A 473 -15.69 -28.08 -3.46
C ALA A 473 -14.19 -28.33 -3.21
N ALA A 474 -13.64 -27.82 -2.10
CA ALA A 474 -12.23 -27.96 -1.76
C ALA A 474 -11.82 -29.42 -1.57
N THR A 475 -10.78 -29.83 -2.30
CA THR A 475 -10.20 -31.17 -2.27
C THR A 475 -8.69 -31.07 -2.40
N ASP A 476 -7.99 -32.18 -2.13
CA ASP A 476 -6.55 -32.26 -2.33
C ASP A 476 -6.17 -32.04 -3.79
N CYS A 477 -5.16 -31.20 -4.01
CA CYS A 477 -4.85 -30.69 -5.35
C CYS A 477 -3.90 -31.57 -6.15
N GLY A 478 -3.22 -32.53 -5.51
CA GLY A 478 -2.28 -33.44 -6.15
C GLY A 478 -0.96 -32.82 -6.62
N ARG A 479 -0.70 -31.53 -6.37
CA ARG A 479 0.39 -30.78 -7.03
C ARG A 479 1.14 -29.75 -6.18
N CYS A 480 0.74 -29.54 -4.93
CA CYS A 480 1.49 -28.68 -4.00
C CYS A 480 2.60 -29.48 -3.29
N ASP A 481 3.49 -28.78 -2.58
CA ASP A 481 4.57 -29.33 -1.76
C ASP A 481 4.14 -30.37 -0.70
N ARG A 482 2.84 -30.47 -0.40
CA ARG A 482 2.25 -31.49 0.49
C ARG A 482 1.57 -32.65 -0.23
N CYS A 483 1.24 -32.50 -1.50
CA CYS A 483 0.57 -33.54 -2.29
C CYS A 483 1.52 -34.25 -3.26
N ALA A 484 2.59 -33.58 -3.67
CA ALA A 484 3.60 -34.07 -4.60
C ALA A 484 5.00 -33.79 -4.04
N GLU A 485 6.02 -34.34 -4.69
CA GLU A 485 7.41 -34.08 -4.31
C GLU A 485 7.72 -32.57 -4.44
N PRO A 486 8.35 -31.95 -3.42
CA PRO A 486 8.73 -30.54 -3.49
C PRO A 486 9.69 -30.30 -4.66
N LEU A 487 9.37 -29.30 -5.49
CA LEU A 487 10.18 -28.91 -6.65
C LEU A 487 11.48 -28.19 -6.28
N PHE A 488 11.47 -27.50 -5.14
CA PHE A 488 12.59 -26.70 -4.67
C PHE A 488 13.01 -27.16 -3.29
N ALA A 489 14.31 -27.37 -3.13
CA ALA A 489 14.91 -27.60 -1.84
C ALA A 489 15.23 -26.26 -1.16
N ALA A 490 15.39 -26.31 0.17
CA ALA A 490 15.68 -25.14 1.00
C ALA A 490 17.19 -24.90 1.16
N ASP A 491 18.04 -25.58 0.39
CA ASP A 491 19.47 -25.37 0.40
C ASP A 491 19.85 -24.05 -0.25
N VAL A 492 21.00 -23.54 0.16
CA VAL A 492 21.55 -22.26 -0.25
C VAL A 492 23.05 -22.42 -0.37
N SER A 493 23.63 -21.92 -1.46
CA SER A 493 25.06 -21.95 -1.69
C SER A 493 25.79 -21.09 -0.65
N THR A 494 26.94 -21.56 -0.18
CA THR A 494 27.77 -20.82 0.79
C THR A 494 28.18 -19.45 0.24
N ALA A 495 28.40 -19.36 -1.07
CA ALA A 495 28.73 -18.11 -1.77
C ALA A 495 27.57 -17.12 -1.77
N ALA A 496 26.35 -17.54 -2.12
CA ALA A 496 25.18 -16.66 -2.10
C ALA A 496 24.84 -16.22 -0.68
N LEU A 497 24.95 -17.12 0.30
CA LEU A 497 24.71 -16.78 1.70
C LEU A 497 25.71 -15.74 2.21
N ALA A 498 27.01 -15.91 1.92
CA ALA A 498 28.04 -14.93 2.30
C ALA A 498 27.81 -13.57 1.62
N ALA A 499 27.40 -13.56 0.34
CA ALA A 499 27.06 -12.34 -0.38
C ALA A 499 25.84 -11.64 0.24
N ALA A 500 24.77 -12.37 0.55
CA ALA A 500 23.57 -11.84 1.17
C ALA A 500 23.84 -11.29 2.58
N GLN A 501 24.65 -12.01 3.38
CA GLN A 501 25.09 -11.54 4.70
C GLN A 501 25.93 -10.27 4.61
N THR A 502 26.84 -10.19 3.64
CA THR A 502 27.66 -8.99 3.40
C THR A 502 26.79 -7.82 2.98
N PHE A 503 25.86 -8.04 2.05
CA PHE A 503 24.94 -7.02 1.56
C PHE A 503 24.04 -6.47 2.67
N LEU A 504 23.32 -7.34 3.38
CA LEU A 504 22.45 -6.96 4.50
C LEU A 504 23.23 -6.41 5.71
N GLY A 505 24.49 -6.83 5.84
CA GLY A 505 25.39 -6.39 6.90
C GLY A 505 25.97 -4.99 6.67
N ARG A 506 25.92 -4.46 5.43
CA ARG A 506 26.46 -3.14 5.08
C ARG A 506 25.68 -2.06 5.84
N PRO A 507 26.30 -1.38 6.83
CA PRO A 507 25.62 -0.31 7.53
C PRO A 507 25.70 0.98 6.71
N GLY A 508 24.71 1.85 6.86
CA GLY A 508 24.71 3.16 6.22
C GLY A 508 23.43 3.42 5.42
N VAL A 509 22.60 4.32 5.94
CA VAL A 509 21.48 4.93 5.21
C VAL A 509 21.56 6.44 5.33
N GLU A 510 21.21 7.16 4.27
CA GLU A 510 21.20 8.62 4.28
C GLU A 510 20.07 9.16 5.16
N ILE A 511 20.37 10.21 5.93
CA ILE A 511 19.38 11.05 6.60
C ILE A 511 19.25 12.35 5.82
N ALA A 512 18.22 12.46 4.98
CA ALA A 512 17.99 13.65 4.18
C ALA A 512 17.49 14.84 5.06
N PRO A 513 18.04 16.05 4.91
CA PRO A 513 17.62 17.21 5.69
C PRO A 513 16.22 17.69 5.25
N LYS A 514 15.43 18.16 6.21
CA LYS A 514 14.16 18.85 5.90
C LYS A 514 14.47 20.20 5.27
N LYS A 515 13.79 20.50 4.17
CA LYS A 515 13.96 21.76 3.41
C LYS A 515 12.77 22.71 3.52
N LEU A 516 11.59 22.21 3.92
CA LEU A 516 10.34 22.95 3.97
C LEU A 516 9.70 22.77 5.35
N TRP A 517 9.15 23.85 5.91
CA TRP A 517 8.28 23.80 7.07
C TRP A 517 6.92 23.16 6.71
N PRO A 518 6.26 22.46 7.65
CA PRO A 518 4.88 22.03 7.49
C PRO A 518 3.97 23.22 7.19
N THR A 519 2.95 23.01 6.36
CA THR A 519 1.96 24.06 6.09
C THR A 519 1.01 24.25 7.28
N GLY A 520 0.55 25.48 7.51
CA GLY A 520 -0.48 25.78 8.51
C GLY A 520 0.01 25.87 9.96
N LEU A 521 1.32 25.98 10.20
CA LEU A 521 1.90 26.15 11.53
C LEU A 521 1.43 27.40 12.28
N ASP A 522 1.17 28.51 11.58
CA ASP A 522 0.62 29.73 12.18
C ASP A 522 -0.72 29.45 12.88
N GLY A 523 -1.54 28.54 12.33
CA GLY A 523 -2.83 28.13 12.91
C GLY A 523 -2.73 27.38 14.24
N VAL A 524 -1.53 26.91 14.60
CA VAL A 524 -1.23 26.30 15.90
C VAL A 524 -0.23 27.11 16.73
N GLY A 525 -0.06 28.40 16.38
CA GLY A 525 0.75 29.34 17.14
C GLY A 525 2.26 29.21 16.93
N VAL A 526 2.71 28.55 15.85
CA VAL A 526 4.14 28.41 15.53
C VAL A 526 4.48 29.30 14.33
N PRO A 527 5.28 30.36 14.50
CA PRO A 527 5.55 31.36 13.45
C PRO A 527 6.64 30.91 12.46
N LEU A 528 6.48 29.73 11.85
CA LEU A 528 7.42 29.16 10.88
C LEU A 528 6.68 28.80 9.58
N LYS A 529 7.20 29.24 8.43
CA LYS A 529 6.56 29.02 7.13
C LYS A 529 7.55 28.95 5.97
N GLY A 530 7.15 28.26 4.91
CA GLY A 530 7.92 28.19 3.66
C GLY A 530 9.20 27.35 3.78
N ARG A 531 10.25 27.79 3.08
CA ARG A 531 11.54 27.09 3.04
C ARG A 531 12.33 27.36 4.32
N ILE A 532 12.93 26.31 4.89
CA ILE A 532 13.88 26.45 6.00
C ILE A 532 15.11 27.20 5.47
N ALA A 533 15.57 28.24 6.17
CA ALA A 533 16.72 29.01 5.70
C ALA A 533 17.97 28.11 5.59
N PRO A 534 18.81 28.21 4.54
CA PRO A 534 20.01 27.37 4.42
C PRO A 534 20.93 27.43 5.65
N ALA A 535 21.04 28.60 6.30
CA ALA A 535 21.80 28.79 7.53
C ALA A 535 21.20 28.08 8.77
N GLU A 536 20.00 27.53 8.67
CA GLU A 536 19.34 26.74 9.72
C GLU A 536 19.17 25.25 9.34
N GLN A 537 19.66 24.84 8.16
CA GLN A 537 19.56 23.46 7.68
C GLN A 537 20.76 22.62 8.14
N ALA A 538 20.50 21.33 8.31
CA ALA A 538 21.55 20.32 8.42
C ALA A 538 22.12 20.00 7.03
N LEU A 539 23.37 19.56 7.00
CA LEU A 539 23.90 18.79 5.88
C LEU A 539 23.26 17.39 5.86
N PRO A 540 23.29 16.66 4.73
CA PRO A 540 22.90 15.26 4.70
C PRO A 540 23.60 14.46 5.79
N GLY A 541 22.86 13.61 6.49
CA GLY A 541 23.35 12.78 7.59
C GLY A 541 23.49 11.30 7.22
N ARG A 542 23.84 10.47 8.22
CA ARG A 542 23.89 9.02 8.09
C ARG A 542 23.29 8.30 9.30
N ALA A 543 22.74 7.11 9.08
CA ALA A 543 22.38 6.17 10.15
C ALA A 543 22.93 4.77 9.87
N VAL A 544 22.99 3.91 10.89
CA VAL A 544 23.42 2.50 10.70
C VAL A 544 22.45 1.75 9.79
N GLY A 545 21.15 1.94 9.97
CA GLY A 545 20.13 1.34 9.11
C GLY A 545 18.73 1.85 9.43
N ARG A 546 17.72 1.35 8.69
CA ARG A 546 16.31 1.57 9.01
C ARG A 546 15.78 0.47 9.90
N LEU A 547 14.80 0.79 10.73
CA LEU A 547 14.09 -0.21 11.53
C LEU A 547 13.35 -1.26 10.68
N SER A 548 13.04 -0.92 9.43
CA SER A 548 12.37 -1.80 8.46
C SER A 548 13.31 -2.71 7.67
N ASP A 549 14.63 -2.48 7.73
CA ASP A 549 15.61 -3.19 6.90
C ASP A 549 15.70 -4.67 7.32
N LEU A 550 15.98 -5.53 6.33
CA LEU A 550 16.14 -6.97 6.56
C LEU A 550 17.40 -7.31 7.36
N GLY A 551 18.46 -6.49 7.24
CA GLY A 551 19.74 -6.67 7.92
C GLY A 551 19.78 -6.13 9.34
N TRP A 552 20.09 -4.83 9.48
CA TRP A 552 20.23 -4.17 10.79
C TRP A 552 18.91 -3.93 11.52
N GLY A 553 17.76 -3.93 10.83
CA GLY A 553 16.47 -3.53 11.38
C GLY A 553 16.04 -4.32 12.62
N GLY A 554 16.29 -5.63 12.67
CA GLY A 554 16.02 -6.47 13.85
C GLY A 554 16.80 -6.02 15.10
N ARG A 555 18.13 -5.84 14.96
CA ARG A 555 19.02 -5.42 16.05
C ARG A 555 18.70 -4.00 16.51
N LEU A 556 18.49 -3.10 15.55
CA LEU A 556 18.13 -1.72 15.83
C LEU A 556 16.77 -1.63 16.55
N ARG A 557 15.75 -2.41 16.15
CA ARG A 557 14.46 -2.46 16.87
C ARG A 557 14.60 -2.95 18.30
N ALA A 558 15.43 -3.97 18.54
CA ALA A 558 15.72 -4.46 19.89
C ALA A 558 16.37 -3.37 20.75
N LEU A 559 17.21 -2.53 20.13
CA LEU A 559 17.88 -1.43 20.81
C LEU A 559 16.97 -0.23 21.03
N VAL A 560 16.32 0.33 19.99
CA VAL A 560 15.54 1.60 20.04
C VAL A 560 14.03 1.44 20.25
N GLY A 561 13.57 0.21 20.54
CA GLY A 561 12.17 -0.11 20.78
C GLY A 561 11.53 0.66 21.95
N PRO A 562 10.21 0.86 21.96
CA PRO A 562 9.57 1.68 22.97
C PRO A 562 9.66 1.11 24.39
N GLU A 563 9.59 -0.20 24.53
CA GLU A 563 9.67 -0.90 25.83
C GLU A 563 11.10 -1.33 26.18
N THR A 564 12.10 -1.02 25.33
CA THR A 564 13.48 -1.40 25.59
C THR A 564 14.08 -0.51 26.68
N PRO A 565 14.65 -1.09 27.76
CA PRO A 565 15.38 -0.34 28.78
C PRO A 565 16.58 0.42 28.23
N ASP A 566 16.93 1.55 28.85
CA ASP A 566 18.13 2.31 28.50
C ASP A 566 19.41 1.55 28.88
N GLN A 567 20.32 1.45 27.91
CA GLN A 567 21.60 0.75 28.03
C GLN A 567 22.67 1.45 27.20
N PRO A 568 23.96 1.30 27.53
CA PRO A 568 25.04 1.77 26.67
C PRO A 568 24.97 1.16 25.27
N VAL A 569 25.60 1.82 24.28
CA VAL A 569 25.69 1.29 22.92
C VAL A 569 26.45 -0.05 22.93
N PRO A 570 25.87 -1.14 22.37
CA PRO A 570 26.57 -2.41 22.22
C PRO A 570 27.78 -2.30 21.29
N ASP A 571 28.83 -3.10 21.51
CA ASP A 571 30.08 -3.04 20.74
C ASP A 571 29.90 -3.35 19.25
N ASP A 572 29.01 -4.28 18.90
CA ASP A 572 28.71 -4.61 17.50
C ASP A 572 28.02 -3.45 16.77
N VAL A 573 27.09 -2.77 17.45
CA VAL A 573 26.41 -1.57 16.93
C VAL A 573 27.39 -0.40 16.83
N ALA A 574 28.25 -0.20 17.82
CA ALA A 574 29.32 0.80 17.77
C ALA A 574 30.29 0.54 16.60
N GLY A 575 30.66 -0.74 16.37
CA GLY A 575 31.46 -1.15 15.22
C GLY A 575 30.78 -0.77 13.90
N ALA A 576 29.47 -1.00 13.78
CA ALA A 576 28.70 -0.61 12.60
C ALA A 576 28.69 0.90 12.37
N VAL A 577 28.56 1.71 13.42
CA VAL A 577 28.68 3.18 13.34
C VAL A 577 30.06 3.58 12.81
N VAL A 578 31.13 2.92 13.25
CA VAL A 578 32.49 3.19 12.74
C VAL A 578 32.59 2.86 11.25
N GLU A 579 31.99 1.76 10.78
CA GLU A 579 31.95 1.44 9.35
C GLU A 579 31.15 2.49 8.54
N VAL A 580 30.02 2.98 9.07
CA VAL A 580 29.30 4.12 8.47
C VAL A 580 30.20 5.34 8.36
N LEU A 581 30.91 5.70 9.43
CA LEU A 581 31.81 6.86 9.44
C LEU A 581 32.97 6.71 8.46
N LYS A 582 33.56 5.50 8.34
CA LYS A 582 34.62 5.22 7.34
C LYS A 582 34.08 5.35 5.93
N ALA A 583 32.93 4.75 5.64
CA ALA A 583 32.28 4.85 4.34
C ALA A 583 31.87 6.30 4.02
N TRP A 584 31.47 7.08 5.02
CA TRP A 584 31.16 8.50 4.85
C TRP A 584 32.39 9.40 4.73
N ALA A 585 33.55 8.95 5.18
CA ALA A 585 34.81 9.65 4.99
C ALA A 585 35.46 9.38 3.61
N HIS A 586 35.29 8.16 3.09
CA HIS A 586 36.10 7.64 1.98
C HIS A 586 35.31 6.95 0.86
N GLY A 587 34.00 6.84 0.99
CA GLY A 587 33.13 6.21 -0.01
C GLY A 587 32.71 7.16 -1.13
N ASP A 588 31.70 6.73 -1.89
CA ASP A 588 31.26 7.41 -3.11
C ASP A 588 30.58 8.77 -2.87
N ASP A 589 30.01 8.98 -1.67
CA ASP A 589 29.39 10.24 -1.24
C ASP A 589 29.97 10.69 0.12
N PRO A 590 31.20 11.26 0.12
CA PRO A 590 31.88 11.66 1.33
C PRO A 590 31.31 12.97 1.90
N TRP A 591 31.41 13.17 3.22
CA TRP A 591 31.04 14.47 3.80
C TRP A 591 31.83 15.62 3.16
N PRO A 592 31.25 16.83 3.02
CA PRO A 592 31.95 17.96 2.40
C PRO A 592 33.23 18.36 3.14
N ARG A 593 33.22 18.24 4.47
CA ARG A 593 34.37 18.48 5.34
C ARG A 593 34.29 17.55 6.55
N ARG A 594 35.45 17.08 7.00
CA ARG A 594 35.56 16.24 8.20
C ARG A 594 34.99 16.99 9.42
N PRO A 595 34.16 16.34 10.25
CA PRO A 595 33.66 16.96 11.47
C PRO A 595 34.77 17.27 12.47
N VAL A 596 34.60 18.34 13.24
CA VAL A 596 35.57 18.87 14.19
C VAL A 596 35.15 18.70 15.66
N GLY A 597 33.94 18.19 15.90
CA GLY A 597 33.44 17.92 17.24
C GLY A 597 32.17 17.07 17.22
N VAL A 598 31.84 16.49 18.37
CA VAL A 598 30.65 15.65 18.57
C VAL A 598 29.71 16.35 19.55
N VAL A 599 28.43 16.44 19.20
CA VAL A 599 27.36 16.96 20.04
C VAL A 599 26.27 15.89 20.14
N ALA A 600 25.84 15.57 21.35
CA ALA A 600 24.71 14.66 21.56
C ALA A 600 23.37 15.41 21.57
N VAL A 601 22.32 14.78 21.06
CA VAL A 601 20.94 15.16 21.40
C VAL A 601 20.68 14.67 22.81
N GLY A 602 20.41 15.58 23.76
CA GLY A 602 20.07 15.17 25.12
C GLY A 602 18.80 14.33 25.12
N SER A 603 18.91 13.08 25.56
CA SER A 603 17.79 12.14 25.61
C SER A 603 17.37 11.90 27.04
N ARG A 604 16.07 12.10 27.35
CA ARG A 604 15.52 11.74 28.66
C ARG A 604 15.13 10.27 28.76
N ARG A 605 14.77 9.68 27.63
CA ARG A 605 14.41 8.26 27.55
C ARG A 605 15.64 7.37 27.59
N ARG A 606 16.70 7.81 26.89
CA ARG A 606 17.89 7.00 26.58
C ARG A 606 19.20 7.76 26.78
N PRO A 607 19.41 8.39 27.94
CA PRO A 607 20.63 9.16 28.20
C PRO A 607 21.90 8.30 28.10
N ARG A 608 21.86 7.03 28.54
CA ARG A 608 23.04 6.15 28.51
C ARG A 608 23.37 5.71 27.10
N LEU A 609 22.37 5.36 26.29
CA LEU A 609 22.59 4.95 24.91
C LEU A 609 23.22 6.08 24.07
N VAL A 610 22.60 7.26 24.08
CA VAL A 610 23.07 8.40 23.26
C VAL A 610 24.41 8.93 23.79
N GLY A 611 24.58 9.01 25.11
CA GLY A 611 25.84 9.45 25.73
C GLY A 611 27.02 8.54 25.38
N SER A 612 26.88 7.23 25.63
CA SER A 612 27.96 6.27 25.32
C SER A 612 28.25 6.17 23.82
N LEU A 613 27.26 6.36 22.95
CA LEU A 613 27.45 6.46 21.51
C LEU A 613 28.31 7.69 21.15
N ALA A 614 27.96 8.87 21.66
CA ALA A 614 28.71 10.09 21.41
C ALA A 614 30.16 10.01 21.92
N GLU A 615 30.36 9.46 23.11
CA GLU A 615 31.69 9.19 23.69
C GLU A 615 32.52 8.25 22.81
N ARG A 616 31.92 7.14 22.34
CA ARG A 616 32.60 6.17 21.49
C ARG A 616 33.00 6.78 20.13
N ILE A 617 32.12 7.57 19.53
CA ILE A 617 32.41 8.29 18.27
C ILE A 617 33.55 9.30 18.48
N ALA A 618 33.49 10.09 19.56
CA ALA A 618 34.51 11.07 19.89
C ALA A 618 35.89 10.40 20.07
N ALA A 619 35.94 9.28 20.79
CA ALA A 619 37.16 8.51 21.02
C ALA A 619 37.74 7.93 19.72
N VAL A 620 36.92 7.24 18.92
CA VAL A 620 37.37 6.61 17.65
C VAL A 620 37.77 7.67 16.63
N GLY A 621 36.99 8.75 16.52
CA GLY A 621 37.24 9.86 15.60
C GLY A 621 38.34 10.80 16.05
N ARG A 622 38.86 10.67 17.29
CA ARG A 622 39.76 11.66 17.92
C ARG A 622 39.18 13.08 17.81
N LEU A 623 37.89 13.21 18.13
CA LEU A 623 37.14 14.47 18.11
C LEU A 623 36.82 14.87 19.56
N PRO A 624 36.79 16.17 19.88
CA PRO A 624 36.28 16.62 21.16
C PRO A 624 34.77 16.32 21.27
N LEU A 625 34.35 15.77 22.42
CA LEU A 625 32.96 15.71 22.81
C LEU A 625 32.59 17.07 23.41
N LEU A 626 31.78 17.86 22.69
CA LEU A 626 31.48 19.25 23.02
C LEU A 626 30.35 19.38 24.06
N GLY A 627 29.57 18.32 24.26
CA GLY A 627 28.45 18.30 25.20
C GLY A 627 27.16 17.81 24.56
N ALA A 628 26.03 18.18 25.15
CA ALA A 628 24.70 17.79 24.69
C ALA A 628 23.72 18.96 24.69
N VAL A 629 22.80 18.96 23.72
CA VAL A 629 21.66 19.89 23.71
C VAL A 629 20.64 19.42 24.74
N THR A 630 20.14 20.32 25.59
CA THR A 630 19.24 19.95 26.71
C THR A 630 17.78 20.12 26.31
N PRO A 631 16.91 19.10 26.50
CA PRO A 631 15.47 19.26 26.29
C PRO A 631 14.80 20.07 27.40
N THR A 632 13.90 20.99 27.06
CA THR A 632 13.14 21.86 27.97
C THR A 632 11.79 21.23 28.40
N GLY A 633 11.19 21.73 29.50
CA GLY A 633 9.88 21.30 30.03
C GLY A 633 9.91 20.06 30.96
N PRO A 634 8.87 19.76 31.76
CA PRO A 634 8.86 18.61 32.69
C PRO A 634 8.77 17.24 32.00
N ASP A 635 8.13 17.12 30.83
CA ASP A 635 7.90 15.85 30.13
C ASP A 635 8.89 15.54 28.96
N GLY A 636 9.83 16.46 28.69
CA GLY A 636 10.72 16.39 27.52
C GLY A 636 9.97 16.58 26.19
N PRO A 637 10.56 16.27 25.02
CA PRO A 637 9.85 16.26 23.75
C PRO A 637 8.95 15.01 23.63
N GLY A 638 8.11 14.79 24.64
CA GLY A 638 6.94 13.95 24.60
C GLY A 638 5.79 14.80 24.06
N GLY A 639 5.24 14.42 22.92
CA GLY A 639 4.18 15.17 22.28
C GLY A 639 3.48 14.37 21.18
N PRO A 640 2.41 14.93 20.62
CA PRO A 640 1.61 14.26 19.60
C PRO A 640 2.49 13.83 18.41
N ARG A 641 2.40 12.55 18.01
CA ARG A 641 3.30 11.92 17.02
C ARG A 641 2.64 11.73 15.64
N GLY A 642 1.42 12.20 15.49
CA GLY A 642 0.59 12.09 14.31
C GLY A 642 1.24 12.72 13.09
N ASN A 643 1.31 14.04 12.98
CA ASN A 643 1.84 14.72 11.79
C ASN A 643 3.00 15.68 12.04
N SER A 644 3.59 16.15 10.95
CA SER A 644 4.74 17.04 10.97
C SER A 644 4.46 18.38 11.66
N ALA A 645 3.26 18.94 11.52
CA ALA A 645 2.91 20.22 12.14
C ALA A 645 2.83 20.12 13.67
N GLN A 646 2.15 19.09 14.18
CA GLN A 646 2.09 18.81 15.62
C GLN A 646 3.47 18.48 16.21
N ARG A 647 4.31 17.75 15.47
CA ARG A 647 5.69 17.48 15.87
C ARG A 647 6.53 18.75 15.94
N VAL A 648 6.45 19.62 14.94
CA VAL A 648 7.17 20.91 14.99
C VAL A 648 6.65 21.78 16.13
N ARG A 649 5.33 21.82 16.36
CA ARG A 649 4.73 22.52 17.50
C ARG A 649 5.26 22.01 18.84
N ALA A 650 5.30 20.69 19.04
CA ALA A 650 5.82 20.09 20.27
C ALA A 650 7.33 20.32 20.46
N LEU A 651 8.08 20.47 19.36
CA LEU A 651 9.53 20.70 19.39
C LEU A 651 9.91 22.19 19.36
N HIS A 652 8.96 23.09 19.13
CA HIS A 652 9.20 24.53 19.12
C HIS A 652 9.61 24.95 20.54
N ASP A 653 10.82 25.47 20.68
CA ASP A 653 11.45 25.83 21.96
C ASP A 653 11.68 24.66 22.94
N ALA A 654 11.61 23.42 22.45
CA ALA A 654 11.83 22.20 23.24
C ALA A 654 13.30 21.89 23.55
N PHE A 655 14.23 22.70 23.06
CA PHE A 655 15.67 22.48 23.20
C PHE A 655 16.40 23.77 23.54
N THR A 656 17.37 23.67 24.44
CA THR A 656 18.29 24.75 24.79
C THR A 656 19.72 24.27 24.58
N VAL A 657 20.54 25.13 23.98
CA VAL A 657 21.99 24.94 23.89
C VAL A 657 22.62 25.53 25.15
N PRO A 658 23.27 24.72 26.00
CA PRO A 658 24.01 25.22 27.16
C PRO A 658 25.07 26.27 26.78
N ALA A 659 25.38 27.21 27.67
CA ALA A 659 26.27 28.33 27.38
C ALA A 659 27.70 27.88 27.03
N ASP A 660 28.22 26.89 27.77
CA ASP A 660 29.52 26.24 27.51
C ASP A 660 29.57 25.58 26.12
N LEU A 661 28.47 24.91 25.72
CA LEU A 661 28.35 24.36 24.38
C LEU A 661 28.29 25.47 23.32
N ALA A 662 27.55 26.56 23.56
CA ALA A 662 27.46 27.68 22.61
C ALA A 662 28.83 28.35 22.39
N ASP A 663 29.58 28.60 23.47
CA ASP A 663 30.93 29.16 23.40
C ASP A 663 31.88 28.25 22.61
N ALA A 664 31.80 26.93 22.84
CA ALA A 664 32.59 25.95 22.10
C ALA A 664 32.23 25.93 20.62
N LEU A 665 30.94 26.01 20.26
CA LEU A 665 30.46 26.02 18.87
C LEU A 665 30.91 27.26 18.10
N ALA A 666 30.84 28.44 18.73
CA ALA A 666 31.23 29.71 18.12
C ALA A 666 32.72 29.78 17.75
N ALA A 667 33.56 28.96 18.39
CA ALA A 667 34.99 28.88 18.12
C ALA A 667 35.36 27.89 16.99
N LEU A 668 34.40 27.16 16.42
CA LEU A 668 34.67 26.13 15.42
C LEU A 668 34.73 26.70 14.00
N GLU A 669 35.58 26.11 13.17
CA GLU A 669 35.67 26.42 11.73
C GLU A 669 35.13 25.30 10.83
N GLY A 670 34.58 24.22 11.40
CA GLY A 670 34.13 23.04 10.66
C GLY A 670 32.82 22.46 11.20
N PRO A 671 32.26 21.44 10.52
CA PRO A 671 30.97 20.87 10.90
C PRO A 671 31.07 20.09 12.21
N VAL A 672 29.96 20.01 12.95
CA VAL A 672 29.81 19.11 14.11
C VAL A 672 28.97 17.88 13.75
N LEU A 673 29.29 16.73 14.35
CA LEU A 673 28.43 15.56 14.31
C LEU A 673 27.35 15.69 15.38
N LEU A 674 26.08 15.68 14.96
CA LEU A 674 24.94 15.65 15.86
C LEU A 674 24.46 14.20 16.02
N VAL A 675 24.62 13.65 17.23
CA VAL A 675 24.41 12.23 17.52
C VAL A 675 23.09 12.00 18.25
N ASP A 676 22.28 11.07 17.76
CA ASP A 676 21.05 10.61 18.42
C ASP A 676 20.87 9.10 18.27
N ASP A 677 19.89 8.50 18.95
CA ASP A 677 19.59 7.08 18.82
C ASP A 677 18.68 6.78 17.61
N LEU A 678 17.59 7.53 17.44
CA LEU A 678 16.54 7.26 16.46
C LEU A 678 16.04 8.53 15.76
N VAL A 679 16.16 8.54 14.44
CA VAL A 679 15.51 9.53 13.59
C VAL A 679 14.17 8.98 13.09
N ASP A 680 13.08 9.44 13.71
CA ASP A 680 11.72 9.11 13.26
C ASP A 680 11.31 10.02 12.08
N SER A 681 10.78 11.21 12.38
CA SER A 681 10.31 12.13 11.34
C SER A 681 11.39 13.06 10.77
N GLY A 682 12.56 13.12 11.40
CA GLY A 682 13.62 14.09 11.13
C GLY A 682 13.43 15.47 11.81
N TRP A 683 12.29 15.73 12.46
CA TRP A 683 12.03 17.04 13.07
C TRP A 683 12.90 17.33 14.31
N THR A 684 13.21 16.32 15.14
CA THR A 684 14.16 16.49 16.25
C THR A 684 15.52 16.97 15.73
N MET A 685 16.10 16.25 14.76
CA MET A 685 17.36 16.64 14.12
C MET A 685 17.30 18.03 13.51
N THR A 686 16.19 18.39 12.86
CA THR A 686 16.00 19.71 12.24
C THR A 686 15.96 20.82 13.30
N MET A 687 15.21 20.63 14.39
CA MET A 687 15.06 21.64 15.44
C MET A 687 16.33 21.81 16.27
N VAL A 688 17.01 20.70 16.60
CA VAL A 688 18.29 20.72 17.29
C VAL A 688 19.37 21.34 16.41
N THR A 689 19.43 20.99 15.12
CA THR A 689 20.34 21.63 14.17
C THR A 689 20.11 23.14 14.11
N ARG A 690 18.86 23.59 13.99
CA ARG A 690 18.53 25.01 14.00
C ARG A 690 19.01 25.71 15.28
N ALA A 691 18.88 25.06 16.44
CA ALA A 691 19.39 25.61 17.70
C ALA A 691 20.93 25.72 17.70
N LEU A 692 21.65 24.69 17.24
CA LEU A 692 23.11 24.69 17.14
C LEU A 692 23.62 25.75 16.14
N ARG A 693 22.98 25.85 14.96
CA ARG A 693 23.31 26.86 13.95
C ARG A 693 23.16 28.28 14.49
N ARG A 694 22.08 28.54 15.24
CA ARG A 694 21.85 29.83 15.91
C ARG A 694 22.84 30.11 17.04
N ALA A 695 23.37 29.06 17.67
CA ALA A 695 24.42 29.15 18.68
C ALA A 695 25.85 29.26 18.09
N GLY A 696 25.99 29.36 16.76
CA GLY A 696 27.28 29.61 16.10
C GLY A 696 27.91 28.40 15.41
N ALA A 697 27.27 27.23 15.40
CA ALA A 697 27.80 26.06 14.68
C ALA A 697 27.93 26.34 13.16
N PRO A 698 29.10 26.13 12.54
CA PRO A 698 29.29 26.39 11.11
C PRO A 698 28.42 25.53 10.22
N ASP A 699 28.33 24.23 10.52
CA ASP A 699 27.54 23.21 9.83
C ASP A 699 27.24 22.04 10.78
N VAL A 700 26.19 21.28 10.50
CA VAL A 700 25.76 20.15 11.34
C VAL A 700 25.53 18.92 10.46
N LEU A 701 26.16 17.81 10.82
CA LEU A 701 26.07 16.51 10.17
C LEU A 701 25.32 15.53 11.10
N PRO A 702 24.05 15.22 10.83
CA PRO A 702 23.29 14.27 11.64
C PRO A 702 23.85 12.85 11.55
N LEU A 703 23.95 12.18 12.68
CA LEU A 703 24.31 10.78 12.80
C LEU A 703 23.36 10.08 13.79
N ALA A 704 22.80 8.94 13.41
CA ALA A 704 21.95 8.16 14.31
C ALA A 704 22.18 6.65 14.23
N LEU A 705 21.70 5.90 15.22
CA LEU A 705 21.70 4.44 15.11
C LEU A 705 20.65 3.99 14.09
N ALA A 706 19.44 4.54 14.16
CA ALA A 706 18.34 4.08 13.33
C ALA A 706 17.55 5.22 12.68
N VAL A 707 16.91 4.92 11.55
CA VAL A 707 15.76 5.68 11.03
C VAL A 707 14.49 4.83 11.12
N ALA A 708 13.34 5.44 11.42
CA ALA A 708 12.11 4.67 11.70
C ALA A 708 11.54 3.92 10.47
N GLY A 709 11.86 4.38 9.24
CA GLY A 709 11.34 3.79 7.99
C GLY A 709 10.00 4.37 7.57
#